data_AF-A0A7C3DNL5-F1
#
_entry.id   AF-A0A7C3DNL5-F1
#
_cell.length_a   1.000
_cell.length_b   1.000
_cell.length_c   1.000
_cell.angle_alpha   90.00
_cell.angle_beta   90.00
_cell.angle_gamma   90.00
#
_symmetry.space_group_name_H-M   'P 1'
#
loop_
_entity.id
_entity.type
_entity.pdbx_description
1 polymer ?
#
loop_
_entity_poly.entity_id
_entity_poly.type
_entity_poly.pdbx_seq_one_letter_code
_entity_poly.pdbx_strand_id
1 'polypeptide(L)'
;DHHAQLTVQVEADRLEGIKRRAASRLARRVKIPGFRPGKAPYPVIVRHLGEAAILEEAIELLVAEIYPEVIKETGINPYGPGKLENVSATEPLTLEFSVPLKAEAVLGDYHSIKIAYELEQVADQDVNDVLEDLRERHAIIEPVDRAAQVGDLVTMKLRATGLAADAEPAVELIPERSSSVIIRPEDASSKPGAWPFPGFSHHLIGMRAGDEKLLEYTFPEDSLYEALRGVQAQFYVKIEAVKSRQLPELDDDFAKTVGEYDTLEALKADIRESLEEQARTAYHKVYDEKILDAAIEQTTFKYPPEMVDDEVDTLINELQQRLERQGMDIDLYLKSRGIDMKAFREEVRPIAEDRIKRALFLVEFGKAEKVEVKPEELEQEAMQKGIEPVLINVREKDQMKQQKAYLGASLSMGEGSESIPFLQPGGAMEYALTTAIKKLSVTDKPYVAMIVGHGEPTLDQLFQVMQSMSVLYNFQAFKMDSTITDIPDNYKTIAIVNPTDSIPPAHLAAFDRFLERGGKVYVGINRVNGDLQNSYGTAVSTGLETWLRNKGIEVDEYFVTDANCGSVTVQQVQGMMRYSSQVSFPYLPVSLKFADHPVTRGLESVYFPFVSPVIFKGDTSQFRFTPVVFSSEKASMLRAPQFFDIRKQWTQQDFPQKNITLAAAIEKKESDGWKPMMFVAGDGDFAINGPREQAQQLMPDNVNLMVNAIDWLSDETGLIELRTRGIATRPIDTTLEDSTKTLLKWVNFLLPILLIMLFGVYRFWRMKAIRNRRMEERYE
;
A
#
# COMPACT_ATOMS: atom_id res chain seq x y z
N ASP A 1 5.88 14.46 42.77
CA ASP A 1 6.68 14.02 41.61
C ASP A 1 7.28 12.66 41.93
N HIS A 2 6.98 11.65 41.11
CA HIS A 2 7.41 10.27 41.37
C HIS A 2 8.88 10.07 40.98
N HIS A 3 9.78 10.70 41.75
CA HIS A 3 11.23 10.64 41.53
C HIS A 3 11.95 10.00 42.72
N ALA A 4 13.06 9.32 42.42
CA ALA A 4 14.04 8.92 43.40
C ALA A 4 15.24 9.88 43.37
N GLN A 5 15.60 10.43 44.53
CA GLN A 5 16.85 11.17 44.69
C GLN A 5 17.97 10.20 45.09
N LEU A 6 19.03 10.15 44.29
CA LEU A 6 20.20 9.30 44.52
C LEU A 6 21.43 10.17 44.75
N THR A 7 22.03 10.03 45.92
CA THR A 7 23.30 10.68 46.28
C THR A 7 24.43 9.69 46.13
N VAL A 8 25.32 9.92 45.17
CA VAL A 8 26.42 9.01 44.84
C VAL A 8 27.74 9.68 45.22
N GLN A 9 28.49 9.04 46.12
CA GLN A 9 29.84 9.47 46.49
C GLN A 9 30.87 8.70 45.66
N VAL A 10 31.78 9.44 45.04
CA VAL A 10 32.80 8.87 44.17
C VAL A 10 34.16 8.94 44.85
N GLU A 11 34.81 7.78 44.97
CA GLU A 11 36.17 7.65 45.50
C GLU A 11 37.19 8.47 44.69
N ALA A 12 38.14 9.09 45.38
CA ALA A 12 39.13 10.00 44.79
C ALA A 12 40.01 9.31 43.72
N ASP A 13 40.40 8.06 43.95
CA ASP A 13 41.19 7.27 42.99
C ASP A 13 40.44 7.03 41.67
N ARG A 14 39.12 6.78 41.75
CA ARG A 14 38.26 6.59 40.59
C ARG A 14 38.15 7.90 39.80
N LEU A 15 38.00 9.03 40.51
CA LEU A 15 37.94 10.36 39.91
C LEU A 15 39.25 10.74 39.18
N GLU A 16 40.43 10.49 39.78
CA GLU A 16 41.71 10.75 39.13
C GLU A 16 41.89 9.93 37.84
N GLY A 17 41.48 8.66 37.85
CA GLY A 17 41.49 7.80 36.67
C GLY A 17 40.64 8.36 35.53
N ILE A 18 39.47 8.91 35.85
CA ILE A 18 38.58 9.53 34.85
C ILE A 18 39.13 10.87 34.37
N LYS A 19 39.66 11.73 35.24
CA LYS A 19 40.29 13.01 34.85
C LYS A 19 41.39 12.81 33.80
N ARG A 20 42.22 11.77 33.91
CA ARG A 20 43.25 11.45 32.90
C ARG A 20 42.66 11.03 31.55
N ARG A 21 41.55 10.31 31.56
CA ARG A 21 40.81 9.91 30.34
C ARG A 21 40.10 11.11 29.70
N ALA A 22 39.46 11.96 30.49
CA ALA A 22 38.83 13.21 30.07
C ALA A 22 39.84 14.14 29.41
N ALA A 23 40.98 14.37 30.07
CA ALA A 23 42.11 15.13 29.52
C ALA A 23 42.57 14.61 28.15
N SER A 24 42.69 13.28 28.00
CA SER A 24 43.09 12.64 26.74
C SER A 24 42.03 12.77 25.63
N ARG A 25 40.73 12.73 25.98
CA ARG A 25 39.59 12.93 25.06
C ARG A 25 39.52 14.39 24.59
N LEU A 26 39.68 15.34 25.51
CA LEU A 26 39.70 16.77 25.21
C LEU A 26 40.90 17.16 24.34
N ALA A 27 42.08 16.59 24.60
CA ALA A 27 43.31 16.81 23.82
C ALA A 27 43.24 16.24 22.38
N ARG A 28 42.23 15.44 22.03
CA ARG A 28 41.94 15.05 20.64
C ARG A 28 41.10 16.08 19.91
N ARG A 29 40.23 16.80 20.64
CA ARG A 29 39.32 17.83 20.10
C ARG A 29 39.99 19.19 19.99
N VAL A 30 40.85 19.54 20.96
CA VAL A 30 41.57 20.81 21.01
C VAL A 30 43.03 20.63 20.60
N LYS A 31 43.51 21.46 19.67
CA LYS A 31 44.88 21.40 19.15
C LYS A 31 45.87 22.01 20.15
N ILE A 32 46.64 21.16 20.82
CA ILE A 32 47.70 21.59 21.74
C ILE A 32 49.00 21.83 20.94
N PRO A 33 49.56 23.05 20.93
CA PRO A 33 50.79 23.36 20.23
C PRO A 33 51.96 22.45 20.66
N GLY A 34 52.72 21.92 19.70
CA GLY A 34 53.90 21.08 19.97
C GLY A 34 53.61 19.59 20.18
N PHE A 35 52.34 19.14 20.21
CA PHE A 35 51.99 17.73 20.38
C PHE A 35 51.07 17.23 19.26
N ARG A 36 51.24 15.96 18.87
CA ARG A 36 50.29 15.29 17.97
C ARG A 36 48.91 15.20 18.66
N PRO A 37 47.78 15.43 17.95
CA PRO A 37 46.45 15.37 18.55
C PRO A 37 46.25 14.11 19.41
N GLY A 38 45.84 14.29 20.67
CA GLY A 38 45.63 13.22 21.65
C GLY A 38 46.88 12.58 22.26
N LYS A 39 48.09 13.14 22.06
CA LYS A 39 49.36 12.60 22.59
C LYS A 39 50.10 13.55 23.56
N ALA A 40 49.47 14.64 23.98
CA ALA A 40 50.03 15.52 25.00
C ALA A 40 50.02 14.84 26.39
N PRO A 41 51.08 14.98 27.21
CA PRO A 41 51.10 14.51 28.59
C PRO A 41 50.09 15.24 29.48
N TYR A 42 49.51 14.55 30.48
CA TYR A 42 48.47 15.09 31.37
C TYR A 42 48.79 16.48 31.98
N PRO A 43 49.99 16.75 32.53
CA PRO A 43 50.31 18.06 33.10
C PRO A 43 50.30 19.21 32.08
N VAL A 44 50.59 18.91 30.81
CA VAL A 44 50.57 19.89 29.71
C VAL A 44 49.13 20.22 29.31
N ILE A 45 48.25 19.21 29.31
CA ILE A 45 46.82 19.36 29.02
C ILE A 45 46.16 20.24 30.09
N VAL A 46 46.40 19.95 31.37
CA VAL A 46 45.87 20.73 32.51
C VAL A 46 46.30 22.19 32.43
N ARG A 47 47.58 22.46 32.13
CA ARG A 47 48.10 23.83 32.01
C ARG A 47 47.49 24.62 30.84
N HIS A 48 47.09 23.94 29.77
CA HIS A 48 46.58 24.60 28.56
C HIS A 48 45.05 24.76 28.55
N LEU A 49 44.32 23.79 29.09
CA LEU A 49 42.84 23.73 29.03
C LEU A 49 42.18 24.11 30.35
N GLY A 50 42.93 24.18 31.44
CA GLY A 50 42.42 24.46 32.77
C GLY A 50 41.82 23.23 33.44
N GLU A 51 41.89 23.19 34.77
CA GLU A 51 41.40 22.06 35.56
C GLU A 51 39.87 21.95 35.54
N ALA A 52 39.16 23.08 35.45
CA ALA A 52 37.70 23.12 35.39
C ALA A 52 37.12 22.43 34.14
N ALA A 53 37.68 22.67 32.94
CA ALA A 53 37.22 22.04 31.71
C ALA A 53 37.48 20.52 31.68
N ILE A 54 38.59 20.09 32.31
CA ILE A 54 38.88 18.67 32.48
C ILE A 54 37.93 18.03 33.48
N LEU A 55 37.53 18.76 34.53
CA LEU A 55 36.57 18.30 35.52
C LEU A 55 35.16 18.14 34.92
N GLU A 56 34.68 19.09 34.10
CA GLU A 56 33.38 18.98 33.41
C GLU A 56 33.32 17.75 32.49
N GLU A 57 34.32 17.56 31.63
CA GLU A 57 34.41 16.38 30.75
C GLU A 57 34.59 15.09 31.56
N ALA A 58 35.27 15.15 32.71
CA ALA A 58 35.39 14.02 33.62
C ALA A 58 34.06 13.68 34.28
N ILE A 59 33.26 14.67 34.68
CA ILE A 59 31.91 14.46 35.23
C ILE A 59 31.01 13.81 34.18
N GLU A 60 31.04 14.27 32.92
CA GLU A 60 30.25 13.66 31.84
C GLU A 60 30.58 12.17 31.65
N LEU A 61 31.88 11.83 31.60
CA LEU A 61 32.35 10.44 31.48
C LEU A 61 32.01 9.61 32.72
N LEU A 62 32.13 10.22 33.91
CA LEU A 62 31.86 9.58 35.19
C LEU A 62 30.37 9.25 35.36
N VAL A 63 29.49 10.19 35.02
CA VAL A 63 28.04 9.99 35.03
C VAL A 63 27.65 8.86 34.08
N ALA A 64 28.20 8.85 32.86
CA ALA A 64 27.90 7.80 31.88
C ALA A 64 28.31 6.39 32.32
N GLU A 65 29.38 6.25 33.12
CA GLU A 65 29.85 4.96 33.64
C GLU A 65 29.13 4.55 34.94
N ILE A 66 28.89 5.49 35.85
CA ILE A 66 28.36 5.20 37.19
C ILE A 66 26.83 5.04 37.16
N TYR A 67 26.13 5.78 36.29
CA TYR A 67 24.67 5.76 36.29
C TYR A 67 24.09 4.34 36.10
N PRO A 68 24.54 3.50 35.15
CA PRO A 68 24.06 2.11 35.04
C PRO A 68 24.39 1.23 36.25
N GLU A 69 25.54 1.45 36.90
CA GLU A 69 25.95 0.72 38.12
C GLU A 69 25.01 1.05 39.28
N VAL A 70 24.70 2.34 39.47
CA VAL A 70 23.84 2.85 40.54
C VAL A 70 22.40 2.35 40.38
N ILE A 71 21.84 2.37 39.17
CA ILE A 71 20.50 1.81 38.93
C ILE A 71 20.46 0.31 39.27
N LYS A 72 21.51 -0.43 38.90
CA LYS A 72 21.60 -1.87 39.18
C LYS A 72 21.75 -2.18 40.67
N GLU A 73 22.51 -1.39 41.41
CA GLU A 73 22.72 -1.55 42.85
C GLU A 73 21.49 -1.19 43.67
N THR A 74 20.80 -0.11 43.29
CA THR A 74 19.58 0.34 43.99
C THR A 74 18.33 -0.47 43.63
N GLY A 75 18.34 -1.20 42.52
CA GLY A 75 17.21 -2.05 42.10
C GLY A 75 15.96 -1.25 41.71
N ILE A 76 16.09 0.07 41.51
CA ILE A 76 14.97 0.92 41.09
C ILE A 76 14.65 0.66 39.62
N ASN A 77 13.38 0.83 39.27
CA ASN A 77 12.91 0.72 37.89
C ASN A 77 12.60 2.10 37.32
N PRO A 78 13.56 2.75 36.65
CA PRO A 78 13.37 4.10 36.12
C PRO A 78 12.39 4.10 34.94
N TYR A 79 11.56 5.14 34.85
CA TYR A 79 10.75 5.44 33.67
C TYR A 79 11.63 5.90 32.50
N GLY A 80 12.60 6.77 32.80
CA GLY A 80 13.47 7.41 31.81
C GLY A 80 14.87 7.71 32.36
N PRO A 81 15.73 8.38 31.57
CA PRO A 81 17.04 8.79 32.03
C PRO A 81 16.92 9.80 33.19
N GLY A 82 17.73 9.61 34.23
CA GLY A 82 17.80 10.51 35.36
C GLY A 82 18.55 11.80 35.02
N LYS A 83 18.18 12.88 35.70
CA LYS A 83 18.81 14.19 35.57
C LYS A 83 19.82 14.39 36.69
N LEU A 84 21.02 14.84 36.35
CA LEU A 84 22.00 15.30 37.33
C LEU A 84 21.56 16.68 37.83
N GLU A 85 21.19 16.79 39.10
CA GLU A 85 20.72 18.05 39.69
C GLU A 85 21.87 18.85 40.31
N ASN A 86 22.81 18.17 40.95
CA ASN A 86 23.88 18.84 41.67
C ASN A 86 25.19 18.05 41.61
N VAL A 87 26.29 18.79 41.58
CA VAL A 87 27.65 18.27 41.67
C VAL A 87 28.39 19.05 42.75
N SER A 88 28.62 18.40 43.88
CA SER A 88 29.43 18.98 44.96
C SER A 88 30.89 18.62 44.73
N ALA A 89 31.70 19.59 44.31
CA ALA A 89 33.15 19.47 44.09
C ALA A 89 33.95 19.42 45.40
N THR A 90 33.40 18.82 46.46
CA THR A 90 34.11 18.52 47.70
C THR A 90 34.92 17.23 47.49
N GLU A 91 36.01 17.01 48.22
CA GLU A 91 36.66 15.70 48.30
C GLU A 91 36.06 14.94 49.50
N PRO A 92 35.24 13.89 49.31
CA PRO A 92 34.92 13.15 48.07
C PRO A 92 33.78 13.77 47.22
N LEU A 93 33.89 13.59 45.89
CA LEU A 93 32.95 14.16 44.91
C LEU A 93 31.57 13.52 45.10
N THR A 94 30.54 14.36 45.29
CA THR A 94 29.16 13.90 45.46
C THR A 94 28.32 14.33 44.26
N LEU A 95 27.62 13.37 43.65
CA LEU A 95 26.70 13.55 42.52
C LEU A 95 25.27 13.27 43.00
N GLU A 96 24.36 14.22 42.79
CA GLU A 96 22.94 14.06 43.10
C GLU A 96 22.14 13.87 41.80
N PHE A 97 21.49 12.71 41.68
CA PHE A 97 20.64 12.38 40.55
C PHE A 97 19.17 12.39 40.97
N SER A 98 18.32 12.99 40.16
CA SER A 98 16.87 12.83 40.22
C SER A 98 16.44 11.87 39.12
N VAL A 99 15.95 10.70 39.51
CA VAL A 99 15.58 9.63 38.59
C VAL A 99 14.06 9.49 38.56
N PRO A 100 13.38 9.68 37.41
CA PRO A 100 11.95 9.47 37.31
C PRO A 100 11.65 7.97 37.45
N LEU A 101 10.78 7.62 38.40
CA LEU A 101 10.37 6.24 38.66
C LEU A 101 9.20 5.84 37.76
N LYS A 102 9.08 4.54 37.48
CA LYS A 102 7.95 4.01 36.71
C LYS A 102 6.63 4.30 37.43
N ALA A 103 5.62 4.75 36.68
CA ALA A 103 4.32 5.07 37.24
C ALA A 103 3.64 3.88 37.94
N GLU A 104 2.94 4.19 39.03
CA GLU A 104 2.18 3.25 39.86
C GLU A 104 0.75 3.79 40.08
N ALA A 105 -0.24 2.91 40.01
CA ALA A 105 -1.63 3.23 40.36
C ALA A 105 -2.11 2.29 41.48
N VAL A 106 -2.66 2.87 42.55
CA VAL A 106 -3.25 2.13 43.66
C VAL A 106 -4.77 2.25 43.53
N LEU A 107 -5.41 1.17 43.11
CA LEU A 107 -6.85 1.10 42.88
C LEU A 107 -7.61 1.32 44.20
N GLY A 108 -8.68 2.13 44.13
CA GLY A 108 -9.65 2.29 45.20
C GLY A 108 -10.66 1.14 45.27
N ASP A 109 -11.75 1.33 46.03
CA ASP A 109 -12.85 0.35 46.11
C ASP A 109 -13.83 0.52 44.94
N TYR A 110 -13.38 0.18 43.74
CA TYR A 110 -14.16 0.31 42.50
C TYR A 110 -15.43 -0.58 42.48
N HIS A 111 -15.52 -1.61 43.33
CA HIS A 111 -16.74 -2.42 43.48
C HIS A 111 -17.88 -1.66 44.16
N SER A 112 -17.58 -0.56 44.86
CA SER A 112 -18.59 0.29 45.52
C SER A 112 -19.37 1.18 44.54
N ILE A 113 -18.91 1.32 43.30
CA ILE A 113 -19.46 2.23 42.29
C ILE A 113 -20.80 1.71 41.78
N LYS A 114 -21.82 2.55 41.87
CA LYS A 114 -23.17 2.26 41.37
C LYS A 114 -23.65 3.40 40.49
N ILE A 115 -23.71 3.15 39.18
CA ILE A 115 -24.27 4.07 38.19
C ILE A 115 -25.56 3.43 37.66
N ALA A 116 -26.62 4.21 37.51
CA ALA A 116 -27.90 3.73 37.01
C ALA A 116 -27.83 3.51 35.50
N TYR A 117 -28.31 2.36 35.02
CA TYR A 117 -28.45 2.05 33.60
C TYR A 117 -29.83 2.51 33.11
N GLU A 118 -29.85 3.60 32.36
CA GLU A 118 -31.04 4.28 31.83
C GLU A 118 -30.91 4.43 30.31
N LEU A 119 -31.13 3.33 29.58
CA LEU A 119 -31.18 3.36 28.12
C LEU A 119 -32.53 3.93 27.66
N GLU A 120 -32.49 5.00 26.88
CA GLU A 120 -33.68 5.59 26.26
C GLU A 120 -34.23 4.66 25.17
N GLN A 121 -35.54 4.46 25.13
CA GLN A 121 -36.19 3.64 24.13
C GLN A 121 -36.39 4.44 22.84
N VAL A 122 -36.14 3.82 21.70
CA VAL A 122 -36.37 4.43 20.39
C VAL A 122 -37.87 4.72 20.24
N ALA A 123 -38.22 5.97 19.94
CA ALA A 123 -39.60 6.35 19.76
C ALA A 123 -40.11 5.90 18.37
N ASP A 124 -41.42 5.66 18.26
CA ASP A 124 -42.05 5.38 16.96
C ASP A 124 -41.84 6.51 15.94
N GLN A 125 -41.65 7.75 16.44
CA GLN A 125 -41.36 8.90 15.61
C GLN A 125 -40.00 8.77 14.90
N ASP A 126 -38.97 8.26 15.59
CA ASP A 126 -37.63 8.10 15.01
C ASP A 126 -37.64 7.07 13.88
N VAL A 127 -38.39 5.97 14.06
CA VAL A 127 -38.59 4.95 13.03
C VAL A 127 -39.33 5.53 11.83
N ASN A 128 -40.37 6.33 12.07
CA ASN A 128 -41.11 6.99 11.00
C ASN A 128 -40.26 8.02 10.25
N ASP A 129 -39.39 8.77 10.94
CA ASP A 129 -38.51 9.75 10.33
C ASP A 129 -37.49 9.09 9.40
N VAL A 130 -36.90 7.95 9.81
CA VAL A 130 -36.02 7.14 8.94
C VAL A 130 -36.79 6.54 7.76
N LEU A 131 -38.01 6.04 8.00
CA LEU A 131 -38.85 5.48 6.94
C LEU A 131 -39.24 6.54 5.90
N GLU A 132 -39.52 7.76 6.34
CA GLU A 132 -39.79 8.90 5.47
C GLU A 132 -38.55 9.30 4.65
N ASP A 133 -37.36 9.31 5.26
CA ASP A 133 -36.11 9.57 4.52
C ASP A 133 -35.84 8.48 3.45
N LEU A 134 -36.10 7.20 3.76
CA LEU A 134 -36.03 6.11 2.79
C LEU A 134 -37.04 6.30 1.65
N ARG A 135 -38.29 6.65 1.97
CA ARG A 135 -39.32 6.95 0.97
C ARG A 135 -38.91 8.10 0.06
N GLU A 136 -38.28 9.12 0.65
CA GLU A 136 -37.78 10.27 -0.06
C GLU A 136 -36.65 9.92 -1.04
N ARG A 137 -35.73 9.02 -0.67
CA ARG A 137 -34.61 8.57 -1.53
C ARG A 137 -35.05 7.70 -2.70
N HIS A 138 -36.14 6.94 -2.53
CA HIS A 138 -36.70 6.05 -3.55
C HIS A 138 -37.82 6.68 -4.38
N ALA A 139 -37.93 8.02 -4.37
CA ALA A 139 -38.92 8.72 -5.14
C ALA A 139 -38.68 8.57 -6.66
N ILE A 140 -39.76 8.32 -7.41
CA ILE A 140 -39.71 8.24 -8.88
C ILE A 140 -39.73 9.67 -9.43
N ILE A 141 -38.76 10.02 -10.26
CA ILE A 141 -38.58 11.36 -10.82
C ILE A 141 -38.85 11.32 -12.32
N GLU A 142 -39.91 12.00 -12.76
CA GLU A 142 -40.31 12.05 -14.17
C GLU A 142 -40.31 13.49 -14.70
N PRO A 143 -39.78 13.76 -15.90
CA PRO A 143 -39.89 15.08 -16.53
C PRO A 143 -41.36 15.43 -16.79
N VAL A 144 -41.78 16.64 -16.45
CA VAL A 144 -43.14 17.12 -16.72
C VAL A 144 -43.14 18.49 -17.39
N ASP A 145 -44.03 18.67 -18.37
CA ASP A 145 -44.25 19.96 -19.06
C ASP A 145 -45.44 20.71 -18.44
N ARG A 146 -45.33 20.99 -17.14
CA ARG A 146 -46.27 21.83 -16.38
C ARG A 146 -45.49 22.80 -15.48
N ALA A 147 -46.18 23.83 -15.00
CA ALA A 147 -45.63 24.73 -14.01
C ALA A 147 -45.29 23.96 -12.71
N ALA A 148 -44.21 24.35 -12.04
CA ALA A 148 -43.74 23.69 -10.83
C ALA A 148 -44.75 23.80 -9.68
N GLN A 149 -44.99 22.69 -8.98
CA GLN A 149 -45.90 22.59 -7.84
C GLN A 149 -45.17 22.03 -6.62
N VAL A 150 -45.83 22.08 -5.46
CA VAL A 150 -45.31 21.48 -4.22
C VAL A 150 -45.07 19.98 -4.44
N GLY A 151 -43.89 19.52 -4.06
CA GLY A 151 -43.40 18.15 -4.27
C GLY A 151 -42.44 18.01 -5.45
N ASP A 152 -42.49 18.89 -6.44
CA ASP A 152 -41.68 18.75 -7.66
C ASP A 152 -40.18 19.05 -7.42
N LEU A 153 -39.32 18.37 -8.18
CA LEU A 153 -37.89 18.64 -8.27
C LEU A 153 -37.62 19.61 -9.42
N VAL A 154 -37.14 20.81 -9.09
CA VAL A 154 -36.83 21.85 -10.07
C VAL A 154 -35.32 21.94 -10.25
N THR A 155 -34.85 21.70 -11.48
CA THR A 155 -33.47 21.97 -11.88
C THR A 155 -33.39 23.39 -12.43
N MET A 156 -32.49 24.19 -11.87
CA MET A 156 -32.31 25.60 -12.24
C MET A 156 -30.84 25.98 -12.29
N LYS A 157 -30.51 26.98 -13.11
CA LYS A 157 -29.28 27.75 -12.93
C LYS A 157 -29.51 28.79 -11.85
N LEU A 158 -28.71 28.71 -10.81
CA LEU A 158 -28.71 29.65 -9.71
C LEU A 158 -27.42 30.46 -9.74
N ARG A 159 -27.57 31.79 -9.63
CA ARG A 159 -26.46 32.71 -9.38
C ARG A 159 -26.85 33.61 -8.21
N ALA A 160 -25.94 33.80 -7.25
CA ALA A 160 -26.18 34.68 -6.11
C ALA A 160 -25.08 35.75 -6.01
N THR A 161 -25.48 37.01 -5.90
CA THR A 161 -24.60 38.16 -5.77
C THR A 161 -24.94 38.94 -4.51
N GLY A 162 -23.96 39.19 -3.64
CA GLY A 162 -24.10 40.05 -2.48
C GLY A 162 -24.16 41.52 -2.89
N LEU A 163 -25.16 42.24 -2.39
CA LEU A 163 -25.29 43.69 -2.46
C LEU A 163 -24.69 44.26 -1.17
N ALA A 164 -23.48 44.81 -1.26
CA ALA A 164 -22.91 45.57 -0.16
C ALA A 164 -23.65 46.91 -0.04
N ALA A 165 -23.94 47.33 1.19
CA ALA A 165 -24.66 48.59 1.46
C ALA A 165 -23.84 49.85 1.15
N ASP A 166 -22.53 49.76 0.87
CA ASP A 166 -21.73 50.89 0.34
C ASP A 166 -20.38 50.36 -0.23
N ALA A 167 -20.11 50.62 -1.53
CA ALA A 167 -18.88 50.43 -2.33
C ALA A 167 -18.46 49.01 -2.83
N GLU A 168 -17.89 49.00 -4.06
CA GLU A 168 -17.61 47.90 -5.02
C GLU A 168 -16.73 46.70 -4.56
N PRO A 169 -16.70 45.57 -5.31
CA PRO A 169 -17.68 45.08 -6.29
C PRO A 169 -18.63 44.03 -5.67
N ALA A 170 -19.73 43.73 -6.37
CA ALA A 170 -20.65 42.67 -5.96
C ALA A 170 -19.90 41.34 -5.73
N VAL A 171 -19.89 40.85 -4.49
CA VAL A 171 -19.26 39.58 -4.15
C VAL A 171 -20.15 38.47 -4.69
N GLU A 172 -19.61 37.64 -5.58
CA GLU A 172 -20.31 36.45 -6.06
C GLU A 172 -20.35 35.41 -4.94
N LEU A 173 -21.53 35.23 -4.36
CA LEU A 173 -21.76 34.31 -3.23
C LEU A 173 -21.93 32.88 -3.73
N ILE A 174 -22.61 32.72 -4.87
CA ILE A 174 -22.77 31.43 -5.55
C ILE A 174 -22.51 31.68 -7.04
N PRO A 175 -21.44 31.09 -7.62
CA PRO A 175 -21.20 31.18 -9.05
C PRO A 175 -22.34 30.51 -9.81
N GLU A 176 -22.61 30.98 -11.03
CA GLU A 176 -23.66 30.39 -11.87
C GLU A 176 -23.43 28.88 -12.04
N ARG A 177 -24.31 28.08 -11.46
CA ARG A 177 -24.27 26.62 -11.56
C ARG A 177 -25.67 26.04 -11.65
N SER A 178 -25.80 24.94 -12.36
CA SER A 178 -27.03 24.14 -12.33
C SER A 178 -27.15 23.48 -10.96
N SER A 179 -28.29 23.65 -10.31
CA SER A 179 -28.62 23.11 -9.00
C SER A 179 -30.07 22.65 -9.00
N SER A 180 -30.37 21.60 -8.25
CA SER A 180 -31.73 21.08 -8.14
C SER A 180 -32.26 21.27 -6.72
N VAL A 181 -33.50 21.71 -6.58
CA VAL A 181 -34.18 21.86 -5.30
C VAL A 181 -35.56 21.23 -5.36
N ILE A 182 -35.99 20.66 -4.24
CA ILE A 182 -37.34 20.12 -4.08
C ILE A 182 -38.24 21.24 -3.52
N ILE A 183 -39.39 21.46 -4.13
CA ILE A 183 -40.40 22.38 -3.60
C ILE A 183 -41.09 21.69 -2.42
N ARG A 184 -40.75 22.10 -1.20
CA ARG A 184 -41.37 21.59 0.02
C ARG A 184 -42.58 22.44 0.42
N PRO A 185 -43.55 21.89 1.17
CA PRO A 185 -44.61 22.67 1.81
C PRO A 185 -44.04 23.83 2.64
N GLU A 186 -44.83 24.90 2.82
CA GLU A 186 -44.41 26.17 3.43
C GLU A 186 -43.77 26.00 4.83
N ASP A 187 -44.28 25.06 5.62
CA ASP A 187 -43.78 24.75 6.96
C ASP A 187 -42.37 24.11 6.95
N ALA A 188 -42.05 23.35 5.88
CA ALA A 188 -40.78 22.64 5.73
C ALA A 188 -39.75 23.45 4.93
N SER A 189 -40.19 24.34 4.03
CA SER A 189 -39.31 25.24 3.29
C SER A 189 -38.81 26.40 4.15
N SER A 190 -39.54 26.76 5.22
CA SER A 190 -39.19 27.82 6.17
C SER A 190 -38.28 27.39 7.33
N LYS A 191 -37.87 26.11 7.37
CA LYS A 191 -36.95 25.62 8.42
C LYS A 191 -35.57 26.27 8.30
N PRO A 192 -34.90 26.60 9.43
CA PRO A 192 -33.51 27.05 9.43
C PRO A 192 -32.61 26.03 8.72
N GLY A 193 -31.78 26.48 7.78
CA GLY A 193 -30.86 25.61 7.01
C GLY A 193 -31.36 25.18 5.62
N ALA A 194 -32.56 25.61 5.18
CA ALA A 194 -33.00 25.37 3.81
C ALA A 194 -32.09 26.10 2.80
N TRP A 195 -31.61 25.35 1.80
CA TRP A 195 -30.77 25.88 0.73
C TRP A 195 -31.63 26.44 -0.42
N PRO A 196 -31.29 27.60 -1.01
CA PRO A 196 -30.22 28.56 -0.66
C PRO A 196 -30.55 29.49 0.52
N PHE A 197 -31.84 29.69 0.82
CA PHE A 197 -32.32 30.38 2.02
C PHE A 197 -33.73 29.89 2.39
N PRO A 198 -34.17 30.08 3.65
CA PRO A 198 -35.52 29.69 4.10
C PRO A 198 -36.62 30.31 3.23
N GLY A 199 -37.51 29.46 2.69
CA GLY A 199 -38.63 29.86 1.83
C GLY A 199 -38.29 29.96 0.33
N PHE A 200 -37.02 29.83 -0.08
CA PHE A 200 -36.62 29.97 -1.50
C PHE A 200 -37.43 29.07 -2.44
N SER A 201 -37.62 27.80 -2.08
CA SER A 201 -38.27 26.83 -2.95
C SER A 201 -39.74 27.15 -3.23
N HIS A 202 -40.41 27.91 -2.36
CA HIS A 202 -41.79 28.33 -2.56
C HIS A 202 -41.92 29.40 -3.66
N HIS A 203 -40.89 30.23 -3.87
CA HIS A 203 -40.88 31.26 -4.91
C HIS A 203 -40.83 30.69 -6.34
N LEU A 204 -40.56 29.38 -6.48
CA LEU A 204 -40.48 28.67 -7.75
C LEU A 204 -41.82 28.07 -8.18
N ILE A 205 -42.82 28.07 -7.29
CA ILE A 205 -44.16 27.56 -7.59
C ILE A 205 -44.78 28.40 -8.72
N GLY A 206 -45.35 27.73 -9.71
CA GLY A 206 -45.99 28.37 -10.86
C GLY A 206 -45.05 28.68 -12.03
N MET A 207 -43.73 28.52 -11.87
CA MET A 207 -42.76 28.74 -12.95
C MET A 207 -42.59 27.50 -13.83
N ARG A 208 -42.33 27.71 -15.13
CA ARG A 208 -42.10 26.66 -16.14
C ARG A 208 -40.62 26.59 -16.54
N ALA A 209 -40.25 25.51 -17.24
CA ALA A 209 -38.93 25.41 -17.86
C ALA A 209 -38.68 26.58 -18.83
N GLY A 210 -37.56 27.27 -18.66
CA GLY A 210 -37.20 28.47 -19.40
C GLY A 210 -37.51 29.79 -18.68
N ASP A 211 -38.31 29.78 -17.63
CA ASP A 211 -38.65 31.00 -16.89
C ASP A 211 -37.47 31.50 -16.04
N GLU A 212 -37.34 32.82 -15.97
CA GLU A 212 -36.28 33.52 -15.24
C GLU A 212 -36.90 34.40 -14.14
N LYS A 213 -36.30 34.43 -12.95
CA LYS A 213 -36.75 35.23 -11.82
C LYS A 213 -35.58 35.74 -11.00
N LEU A 214 -35.70 36.99 -10.56
CA LEU A 214 -34.76 37.61 -9.65
C LEU A 214 -35.41 37.74 -8.27
N LEU A 215 -34.74 37.22 -7.25
CA LEU A 215 -35.21 37.21 -5.85
C LEU A 215 -34.21 37.97 -4.99
N GLU A 216 -34.71 38.79 -4.07
CA GLU A 216 -33.89 39.50 -3.10
C GLU A 216 -34.13 38.91 -1.70
N TYR A 217 -33.05 38.60 -0.99
CA TYR A 217 -33.12 38.07 0.37
C TYR A 217 -32.05 38.71 1.25
N THR A 218 -32.41 39.04 2.48
CA THR A 218 -31.48 39.58 3.48
C THR A 218 -31.27 38.54 4.56
N PHE A 219 -30.02 38.13 4.77
CA PHE A 219 -29.68 37.14 5.78
C PHE A 219 -29.79 37.76 7.18
N PRO A 220 -30.51 37.13 8.13
CA PRO A 220 -30.66 37.65 9.48
C PRO A 220 -29.34 37.54 10.28
N GLU A 221 -29.24 38.35 11.34
CA GLU A 221 -28.08 38.41 12.26
C GLU A 221 -27.77 37.07 12.95
N ASP A 222 -28.75 36.19 13.08
CA ASP A 222 -28.65 34.86 13.70
C ASP A 222 -28.32 33.74 12.69
N SER A 223 -27.91 34.09 11.46
CA SER A 223 -27.56 33.12 10.43
C SER A 223 -26.46 32.14 10.89
N LEU A 224 -26.65 30.87 10.52
CA LEU A 224 -25.67 29.78 10.72
C LEU A 224 -24.35 30.04 9.97
N TYR A 225 -24.38 30.91 8.96
CA TYR A 225 -23.21 31.32 8.18
C TYR A 225 -22.70 32.66 8.67
N GLU A 226 -21.67 32.64 9.53
CA GLU A 226 -21.12 33.84 10.18
C GLU A 226 -20.72 34.94 9.19
N ALA A 227 -20.18 34.56 8.02
CA ALA A 227 -19.77 35.48 6.97
C ALA A 227 -20.92 36.17 6.20
N LEU A 228 -22.17 35.71 6.35
CA LEU A 228 -23.32 36.19 5.58
C LEU A 228 -24.35 36.93 6.44
N ARG A 229 -24.12 37.10 7.76
CA ARG A 229 -25.04 37.81 8.67
C ARG A 229 -25.21 39.27 8.24
N GLY A 230 -26.46 39.72 8.09
CA GLY A 230 -26.80 41.10 7.71
C GLY A 230 -26.55 41.45 6.23
N VAL A 231 -26.06 40.51 5.41
CA VAL A 231 -25.79 40.74 3.99
C VAL A 231 -27.08 40.61 3.18
N GLN A 232 -27.33 41.59 2.30
CA GLN A 232 -28.40 41.50 1.30
C GLN A 232 -27.86 40.81 0.05
N ALA A 233 -28.61 39.86 -0.52
CA ALA A 233 -28.20 39.11 -1.70
C ALA A 233 -29.31 39.07 -2.76
N GLN A 234 -28.90 39.20 -4.02
CA GLN A 234 -29.74 39.00 -5.20
C GLN A 234 -29.48 37.59 -5.77
N PHE A 235 -30.55 36.82 -5.92
CA PHE A 235 -30.54 35.47 -6.48
C PHE A 235 -31.22 35.51 -7.85
N TYR A 236 -30.43 35.28 -8.89
CA TYR A 236 -30.94 35.05 -10.23
C TYR A 236 -31.18 33.56 -10.44
N VAL A 237 -32.41 33.23 -10.81
CA VAL A 237 -32.87 31.85 -11.02
C VAL A 237 -33.38 31.70 -12.44
N LYS A 238 -32.85 30.73 -13.17
CA LYS A 238 -33.37 30.30 -14.48
C LYS A 238 -33.74 28.82 -14.42
N ILE A 239 -35.01 28.49 -14.63
CA ILE A 239 -35.45 27.09 -14.57
C ILE A 239 -35.04 26.36 -15.84
N GLU A 240 -34.30 25.27 -15.69
CA GLU A 240 -33.88 24.40 -16.79
C GLU A 240 -34.91 23.29 -17.04
N ALA A 241 -35.38 22.66 -15.96
CA ALA A 241 -36.36 21.58 -16.05
C ALA A 241 -37.20 21.47 -14.77
N VAL A 242 -38.46 21.10 -14.94
CA VAL A 242 -39.36 20.71 -13.85
C VAL A 242 -39.58 19.20 -13.95
N LYS A 243 -39.33 18.48 -12.86
CA LYS A 243 -39.55 17.04 -12.75
C LYS A 243 -40.54 16.75 -11.64
N SER A 244 -41.55 15.95 -11.92
CA SER A 244 -42.51 15.46 -10.92
C SER A 244 -41.84 14.39 -10.09
N ARG A 245 -41.85 14.56 -8.76
CA ARG A 245 -41.35 13.57 -7.80
C ARG A 245 -42.56 12.85 -7.21
N GLN A 246 -42.71 11.57 -7.52
CA GLN A 246 -43.76 10.73 -6.95
C GLN A 246 -43.14 9.89 -5.84
N LEU A 247 -43.58 10.13 -4.60
CA LEU A 247 -43.20 9.30 -3.47
C LEU A 247 -43.94 7.96 -3.60
N PRO A 248 -43.25 6.82 -3.53
CA PRO A 248 -43.93 5.53 -3.50
C PRO A 248 -44.83 5.44 -2.26
N GLU A 249 -45.92 4.69 -2.37
CA GLU A 249 -46.77 4.39 -1.21
C GLU A 249 -45.98 3.53 -0.22
N LEU A 250 -46.18 3.75 1.08
CA LEU A 250 -45.56 2.93 2.11
C LEU A 250 -46.37 1.64 2.24
N ASP A 251 -46.04 0.64 1.43
CA ASP A 251 -46.66 -0.68 1.41
C ASP A 251 -45.61 -1.80 1.35
N ASP A 252 -46.08 -3.04 1.22
CA ASP A 252 -45.20 -4.22 1.15
C ASP A 252 -44.36 -4.25 -0.14
N ASP A 253 -44.76 -3.54 -1.20
CA ASP A 253 -44.01 -3.46 -2.45
C ASP A 253 -42.87 -2.42 -2.35
N PHE A 254 -43.06 -1.35 -1.59
CA PHE A 254 -41.98 -0.45 -1.18
C PHE A 254 -40.92 -1.18 -0.35
N ALA A 255 -41.33 -2.01 0.61
CA ALA A 255 -40.41 -2.77 1.45
C ALA A 255 -39.47 -3.68 0.61
N LYS A 256 -40.03 -4.36 -0.40
CA LYS A 256 -39.27 -5.19 -1.37
C LYS A 256 -38.36 -4.37 -2.30
N THR A 257 -38.66 -3.09 -2.50
CA THR A 257 -37.86 -2.20 -3.35
C THR A 257 -36.63 -1.67 -2.59
N VAL A 258 -36.75 -1.47 -1.28
CA VAL A 258 -35.66 -1.01 -0.41
C VAL A 258 -34.70 -2.15 -0.06
N GLY A 259 -35.20 -3.38 0.10
CA GLY A 259 -34.37 -4.54 0.43
C GLY A 259 -35.12 -5.87 0.39
N GLU A 260 -34.54 -6.92 0.97
CA GLU A 260 -35.13 -8.27 1.05
C GLU A 260 -36.20 -8.40 2.15
N TYR A 261 -37.13 -7.44 2.22
CA TYR A 261 -38.20 -7.44 3.21
C TYR A 261 -39.54 -7.83 2.57
N ASP A 262 -40.25 -8.80 3.16
CA ASP A 262 -41.53 -9.28 2.65
C ASP A 262 -42.70 -8.31 2.90
N THR A 263 -42.62 -7.50 3.96
CA THR A 263 -43.69 -6.58 4.40
C THR A 263 -43.15 -5.26 4.95
N LEU A 264 -43.97 -4.20 4.95
CA LEU A 264 -43.61 -2.91 5.56
C LEU A 264 -43.34 -3.04 7.06
N GLU A 265 -44.09 -3.89 7.75
CA GLU A 265 -43.88 -4.14 9.19
C GLU A 265 -42.52 -4.78 9.46
N ALA A 266 -42.05 -5.67 8.57
CA ALA A 266 -40.71 -6.25 8.66
C ALA A 266 -39.63 -5.18 8.48
N LEU A 267 -39.79 -4.27 7.51
CA LEU A 267 -38.88 -3.14 7.31
C LEU A 267 -38.86 -2.21 8.54
N LYS A 268 -40.02 -1.86 9.10
CA LYS A 268 -40.10 -1.02 10.31
C LYS A 268 -39.47 -1.68 11.53
N ALA A 269 -39.65 -2.99 11.69
CA ALA A 269 -39.04 -3.75 12.78
C ALA A 269 -37.50 -3.75 12.69
N ASP A 270 -36.96 -3.95 11.49
CA ASP A 270 -35.51 -3.92 11.24
C ASP A 270 -34.91 -2.52 11.45
N ILE A 271 -35.59 -1.47 10.96
CA ILE A 271 -35.19 -0.07 11.24
C ILE A 271 -35.16 0.18 12.75
N ARG A 272 -36.18 -0.27 13.49
CA ARG A 272 -36.23 -0.12 14.95
C ARG A 272 -35.08 -0.88 15.62
N GLU A 273 -34.83 -2.13 15.25
CA GLU A 273 -33.74 -2.93 15.81
C GLU A 273 -32.38 -2.26 15.56
N SER A 274 -32.16 -1.74 14.34
CA SER A 274 -30.94 -1.00 14.01
C SER A 274 -30.79 0.28 14.84
N LEU A 275 -31.86 1.07 15.00
CA LEU A 275 -31.85 2.27 15.84
C LEU A 275 -31.63 1.93 17.32
N GLU A 276 -32.24 0.86 17.83
CA GLU A 276 -32.05 0.38 19.20
C GLU A 276 -30.62 -0.10 19.42
N GLU A 277 -30.02 -0.78 18.44
CA GLU A 277 -28.62 -1.20 18.50
C GLU A 277 -27.66 0.00 18.46
N GLN A 278 -27.92 0.99 17.61
CA GLN A 278 -27.14 2.23 17.55
C GLN A 278 -27.25 3.01 18.86
N ALA A 279 -28.47 3.19 19.39
CA ALA A 279 -28.72 3.86 20.66
C ALA A 279 -28.06 3.11 21.83
N ARG A 280 -28.16 1.77 21.86
CA ARG A 280 -27.50 0.92 22.85
C ARG A 280 -25.99 1.05 22.79
N THR A 281 -25.41 0.99 21.60
CA THR A 281 -23.94 1.10 21.41
C THR A 281 -23.44 2.48 21.82
N ALA A 282 -24.14 3.54 21.41
CA ALA A 282 -23.82 4.92 21.81
C ALA A 282 -23.94 5.11 23.33
N TYR A 283 -25.01 4.57 23.94
CA TYR A 283 -25.23 4.63 25.38
C TYR A 283 -24.17 3.83 26.13
N HIS A 284 -23.85 2.60 25.72
CA HIS A 284 -22.82 1.77 26.32
C HIS A 284 -21.48 2.49 26.34
N LYS A 285 -21.08 3.12 25.22
CA LYS A 285 -19.85 3.91 25.19
C LYS A 285 -19.83 5.02 26.26
N VAL A 286 -20.90 5.82 26.33
CA VAL A 286 -21.00 6.91 27.32
C VAL A 286 -21.09 6.38 28.75
N TYR A 287 -21.78 5.25 28.94
CA TYR A 287 -21.97 4.62 30.25
C TYR A 287 -20.66 4.00 30.77
N ASP A 288 -19.93 3.32 29.90
CA ASP A 288 -18.61 2.74 30.20
C ASP A 288 -17.59 3.85 30.53
N GLU A 289 -17.60 4.96 29.77
CA GLU A 289 -16.82 6.15 30.08
C GLU A 289 -17.14 6.69 31.48
N LYS A 290 -18.44 6.82 31.83
CA LYS A 290 -18.86 7.26 33.18
C LYS A 290 -18.40 6.33 34.30
N ILE A 291 -18.47 5.01 34.08
CA ILE A 291 -18.00 4.01 35.07
C ILE A 291 -16.49 4.15 35.25
N LEU A 292 -15.76 4.21 34.14
CA LEU A 292 -14.30 4.33 34.15
C LEU A 292 -13.86 5.60 34.87
N ASP A 293 -14.50 6.73 34.57
CA ASP A 293 -14.19 8.01 35.21
C ASP A 293 -14.44 7.95 36.73
N ALA A 294 -15.58 7.40 37.17
CA ALA A 294 -15.87 7.20 38.60
C ALA A 294 -14.84 6.28 39.29
N ALA A 295 -14.32 5.28 38.58
CA ALA A 295 -13.30 4.37 39.12
C ALA A 295 -11.90 5.02 39.20
N ILE A 296 -11.58 5.87 38.24
CA ILE A 296 -10.34 6.66 38.21
C ILE A 296 -10.33 7.69 39.33
N GLU A 297 -11.45 8.34 39.63
CA GLU A 297 -11.56 9.31 40.74
C GLU A 297 -11.21 8.70 42.11
N GLN A 298 -11.47 7.41 42.31
CA GLN A 298 -11.13 6.70 43.55
C GLN A 298 -9.69 6.15 43.57
N THR A 299 -8.96 6.25 42.47
CA THR A 299 -7.63 5.65 42.31
C THR A 299 -6.54 6.67 42.61
N THR A 300 -5.54 6.26 43.39
CA THR A 300 -4.38 7.12 43.68
C THR A 300 -3.26 6.84 42.68
N PHE A 301 -2.86 7.86 41.93
CA PHE A 301 -1.83 7.76 40.90
C PHE A 301 -0.51 8.39 41.35
N LYS A 302 0.61 7.71 41.05
CA LYS A 302 1.97 8.23 41.20
C LYS A 302 2.67 8.11 39.85
N TYR A 303 3.02 9.23 39.24
CA TYR A 303 3.74 9.25 37.97
C TYR A 303 4.73 10.43 37.93
N PRO A 304 5.82 10.29 37.15
CA PRO A 304 6.75 11.39 36.92
C PRO A 304 6.16 12.40 35.92
N PRO A 305 6.40 13.71 36.07
CA PRO A 305 5.95 14.74 35.13
C PRO A 305 6.50 14.55 33.72
N GLU A 306 7.67 13.93 33.56
CA GLU A 306 8.26 13.60 32.26
C GLU A 306 7.34 12.70 31.43
N MET A 307 6.60 11.80 32.08
CA MET A 307 5.61 10.95 31.41
C MET A 307 4.46 11.78 30.81
N VAL A 308 4.06 12.85 31.49
CA VAL A 308 3.04 13.78 30.98
C VAL A 308 3.56 14.58 29.80
N ASP A 309 4.82 15.03 29.86
CA ASP A 309 5.42 15.80 28.78
C ASP A 309 5.58 14.96 27.50
N ASP A 310 5.99 13.69 27.61
CA ASP A 310 6.06 12.74 26.49
C ASP A 310 4.68 12.50 25.84
N GLU A 311 3.63 12.42 26.66
CA GLU A 311 2.26 12.24 26.18
C GLU A 311 1.71 13.51 25.51
N VAL A 312 2.06 14.70 26.03
CA VAL A 312 1.76 15.98 25.37
C VAL A 312 2.41 16.05 23.99
N ASP A 313 3.67 15.64 23.87
CA ASP A 313 4.36 15.57 22.57
C ASP A 313 3.66 14.62 21.61
N THR A 314 3.21 13.47 22.11
CA THR A 314 2.46 12.48 21.33
C THR A 314 1.15 13.07 20.80
N LEU A 315 0.35 13.72 21.66
CA LEU A 315 -0.91 14.35 21.28
C LEU A 315 -0.72 15.49 20.26
N ILE A 316 0.35 16.28 20.41
CA ILE A 316 0.70 17.34 19.45
C ILE A 316 1.06 16.75 18.09
N ASN A 317 1.86 15.69 18.07
CA ASN A 317 2.24 15.01 16.82
C ASN A 317 1.02 14.37 16.14
N GLU A 318 0.12 13.73 16.90
CA GLU A 318 -1.13 13.17 16.38
C GLU A 318 -2.02 14.27 15.74
N LEU A 319 -2.11 15.43 16.39
CA LEU A 319 -2.82 16.59 15.84
C LEU A 319 -2.15 17.12 14.57
N GLN A 320 -0.83 17.29 14.59
CA GLN A 320 -0.08 17.77 13.42
C GLN A 320 -0.32 16.87 12.20
N GLN A 321 -0.23 15.55 12.36
CA GLN A 321 -0.53 14.61 11.27
C GLN A 321 -1.99 14.70 10.78
N ARG A 322 -2.94 14.98 11.67
CA ARG A 322 -4.34 15.20 11.29
C ARG A 322 -4.51 16.50 10.49
N LEU A 323 -3.85 17.58 10.89
CA LEU A 323 -3.91 18.87 10.21
C LEU A 323 -3.22 18.82 8.84
N GLU A 324 -2.06 18.16 8.74
CA GLU A 324 -1.34 17.97 7.47
C GLU A 324 -2.20 17.21 6.45
N ARG A 325 -2.97 16.19 6.89
CA ARG A 325 -3.94 15.49 6.03
C ARG A 325 -5.08 16.39 5.52
N GLN A 326 -5.39 17.46 6.24
CA GLN A 326 -6.39 18.45 5.84
C GLN A 326 -5.76 19.64 5.08
N GLY A 327 -4.47 19.57 4.76
CA GLY A 327 -3.74 20.64 4.07
C GLY A 327 -3.47 21.87 4.93
N MET A 328 -3.50 21.73 6.26
CA MET A 328 -3.29 22.81 7.22
C MET A 328 -2.01 22.60 8.03
N ASP A 329 -1.26 23.67 8.24
CA ASP A 329 -0.06 23.67 9.08
C ASP A 329 -0.41 24.01 10.54
N ILE A 330 0.32 23.42 11.50
CA ILE A 330 0.09 23.64 12.93
C ILE A 330 0.30 25.11 13.34
N ASP A 331 1.23 25.84 12.70
CA ASP A 331 1.43 27.26 12.98
C ASP A 331 0.23 28.10 12.51
N LEU A 332 -0.41 27.71 11.41
CA LEU A 332 -1.62 28.37 10.91
C LEU A 332 -2.81 28.10 11.83
N TYR A 333 -2.93 26.88 12.35
CA TYR A 333 -3.94 26.49 13.34
C TYR A 333 -3.78 27.25 14.66
N LEU A 334 -2.55 27.39 15.16
CA LEU A 334 -2.28 28.16 16.39
C LEU A 334 -2.57 29.66 16.19
N LYS A 335 -2.20 30.22 15.03
CA LYS A 335 -2.50 31.61 14.66
C LYS A 335 -3.99 31.90 14.56
N SER A 336 -4.79 30.99 14.00
CA SER A 336 -6.24 31.18 13.89
C SER A 336 -6.92 31.18 15.27
N ARG A 337 -6.36 30.46 16.24
CA ARG A 337 -6.80 30.45 17.64
C ARG A 337 -6.20 31.57 18.50
N GLY A 338 -5.20 32.30 18.00
CA GLY A 338 -4.53 33.38 18.73
C GLY A 338 -3.68 32.91 19.92
N ILE A 339 -3.22 31.65 19.91
CA ILE A 339 -2.37 31.06 20.97
C ILE A 339 -1.00 30.68 20.41
N ASP A 340 0.01 30.60 21.27
CA ASP A 340 1.33 30.07 20.89
C ASP A 340 1.46 28.59 21.27
N MET A 341 2.55 27.95 20.81
CA MET A 341 2.81 26.53 21.09
C MET A 341 2.89 26.25 22.60
N LYS A 342 3.37 27.20 23.41
CA LYS A 342 3.52 27.01 24.85
C LYS A 342 2.15 27.00 25.55
N ALA A 343 1.29 27.96 25.22
CA ALA A 343 -0.08 27.99 25.72
C ALA A 343 -0.87 26.76 25.27
N PHE A 344 -0.67 26.31 24.02
CA PHE A 344 -1.30 25.08 23.53
C PHE A 344 -0.86 23.83 24.28
N ARG A 345 0.45 23.70 24.60
CA ARG A 345 0.95 22.60 25.45
C ARG A 345 0.28 22.59 26.83
N GLU A 346 0.07 23.75 27.44
CA GLU A 346 -0.65 23.85 28.73
C GLU A 346 -2.13 23.48 28.60
N GLU A 347 -2.79 23.78 27.46
CA GLU A 347 -4.16 23.31 27.19
C GLU A 347 -4.23 21.78 27.00
N VAL A 348 -3.22 21.17 26.39
CA VAL A 348 -3.16 19.72 26.11
C VAL A 348 -2.75 18.92 27.35
N ARG A 349 -1.96 19.51 28.25
CA ARG A 349 -1.46 18.86 29.48
C ARG A 349 -2.55 18.15 30.31
N PRO A 350 -3.72 18.74 30.63
CA PRO A 350 -4.76 18.01 31.38
C PRO A 350 -5.31 16.80 30.62
N ILE A 351 -5.38 16.87 29.28
CA ILE A 351 -5.82 15.75 28.43
C ILE A 351 -4.79 14.61 28.48
N ALA A 352 -3.51 14.96 28.42
CA ALA A 352 -2.40 14.00 28.56
C ALA A 352 -2.41 13.31 29.94
N GLU A 353 -2.60 14.08 31.02
CA GLU A 353 -2.72 13.54 32.37
C GLU A 353 -3.89 12.56 32.50
N ASP A 354 -5.03 12.90 31.91
CA ASP A 354 -6.23 12.06 31.92
C ASP A 354 -6.03 10.75 31.13
N ARG A 355 -5.40 10.83 29.94
CA ARG A 355 -5.03 9.66 29.13
C ARG A 355 -4.07 8.73 29.88
N ILE A 356 -3.08 9.28 30.58
CA ILE A 356 -2.14 8.51 31.41
C ILE A 356 -2.87 7.83 32.58
N LYS A 357 -3.71 8.57 33.32
CA LYS A 357 -4.48 8.01 34.45
C LYS A 357 -5.37 6.87 34.00
N ARG A 358 -6.10 7.04 32.89
CA ARG A 358 -6.91 5.97 32.27
C ARG A 358 -6.07 4.74 31.93
N ALA A 359 -4.95 4.92 31.22
CA ALA A 359 -4.09 3.82 30.83
C ALA A 359 -3.52 3.06 32.05
N LEU A 360 -3.04 3.78 33.06
CA LEU A 360 -2.51 3.19 34.29
C LEU A 360 -3.59 2.44 35.08
N PHE A 361 -4.79 3.01 35.17
CA PHE A 361 -5.93 2.35 35.81
C PHE A 361 -6.25 1.03 35.11
N LEU A 362 -6.41 1.03 33.78
CA LEU A 362 -6.77 -0.18 33.02
C LEU A 362 -5.72 -1.29 33.16
N VAL A 363 -4.43 -0.94 33.18
CA VAL A 363 -3.34 -1.90 33.36
C VAL A 363 -3.38 -2.53 34.75
N GLU A 364 -3.55 -1.72 35.81
CA GLU A 364 -3.60 -2.25 37.17
C GLU A 364 -4.91 -2.98 37.46
N PHE A 365 -6.03 -2.50 36.94
CA PHE A 365 -7.33 -3.16 36.99
C PHE A 365 -7.27 -4.54 36.32
N GLY A 366 -6.72 -4.61 35.11
CA GLY A 366 -6.52 -5.87 34.39
C GLY A 366 -5.65 -6.88 35.16
N LYS A 367 -4.62 -6.40 35.86
CA LYS A 367 -3.80 -7.26 36.75
C LYS A 367 -4.54 -7.72 38.00
N ALA A 368 -5.28 -6.83 38.65
CA ALA A 368 -6.04 -7.13 39.86
C ALA A 368 -7.13 -8.17 39.59
N GLU A 369 -7.87 -7.99 38.50
CA GLU A 369 -8.95 -8.88 38.07
C GLU A 369 -8.46 -10.09 37.26
N LYS A 370 -7.15 -10.17 36.99
CA LYS A 370 -6.53 -11.23 36.17
C LYS A 370 -7.25 -11.40 34.82
N VAL A 371 -7.49 -10.28 34.16
CA VAL A 371 -8.06 -10.25 32.82
C VAL A 371 -7.05 -10.89 31.87
N GLU A 372 -7.30 -12.14 31.52
CA GLU A 372 -6.55 -12.86 30.50
C GLU A 372 -7.33 -12.78 29.19
N VAL A 373 -6.67 -12.28 28.14
CA VAL A 373 -7.22 -12.38 26.79
C VAL A 373 -7.18 -13.85 26.41
N LYS A 374 -8.36 -14.44 26.25
CA LYS A 374 -8.46 -15.85 25.90
C LYS A 374 -7.82 -16.07 24.53
N PRO A 375 -7.01 -17.12 24.33
CA PRO A 375 -6.48 -17.46 23.02
C PRO A 375 -7.58 -17.50 21.96
N GLU A 376 -8.77 -18.02 22.30
CA GLU A 376 -9.91 -18.11 21.39
C GLU A 376 -10.41 -16.74 20.89
N GLU A 377 -10.36 -15.70 21.71
CA GLU A 377 -10.77 -14.33 21.33
C GLU A 377 -9.76 -13.69 20.38
N LEU A 378 -8.45 -13.89 20.62
CA LEU A 378 -7.39 -13.47 19.70
C LEU A 378 -7.42 -14.27 18.39
N GLU A 379 -7.75 -15.56 18.45
CA GLU A 379 -7.96 -16.39 17.26
C GLU A 379 -9.14 -15.87 16.44
N GLN A 380 -10.26 -15.53 17.08
CA GLN A 380 -11.41 -14.94 16.42
C GLN A 380 -11.09 -13.57 15.81
N GLU A 381 -10.37 -12.71 16.53
CA GLU A 381 -9.97 -11.40 16.01
C GLU A 381 -9.01 -11.53 14.82
N ALA A 382 -8.03 -12.45 14.90
CA ALA A 382 -7.13 -12.75 13.80
C ALA A 382 -7.88 -13.27 12.57
N MET A 383 -8.85 -14.18 12.77
CA MET A 383 -9.70 -14.70 11.70
C MET A 383 -10.61 -13.61 11.09
N GLN A 384 -11.20 -12.74 11.92
CA GLN A 384 -11.99 -11.59 11.45
C GLN A 384 -11.15 -10.62 10.62
N LYS A 385 -9.88 -10.45 10.99
CA LYS A 385 -8.90 -9.66 10.24
C LYS A 385 -8.28 -10.42 9.06
N GLY A 386 -8.78 -11.61 8.71
CA GLY A 386 -8.35 -12.39 7.54
C GLY A 386 -6.98 -13.06 7.68
N ILE A 387 -6.51 -13.29 8.90
CA ILE A 387 -5.26 -14.01 9.19
C ILE A 387 -5.58 -15.50 9.42
N GLU A 388 -5.00 -16.37 8.59
CA GLU A 388 -5.30 -17.80 8.63
C GLU A 388 -4.36 -18.56 9.59
N PRO A 389 -4.87 -19.60 10.29
CA PRO A 389 -4.04 -20.44 11.14
C PRO A 389 -3.15 -21.37 10.31
N VAL A 390 -1.86 -21.39 10.64
CA VAL A 390 -0.89 -22.35 10.10
C VAL A 390 -0.53 -23.37 11.16
N LEU A 391 -0.61 -24.65 10.81
CA LEU A 391 -0.20 -25.75 11.68
C LEU A 391 1.32 -25.91 11.64
N ILE A 392 1.99 -25.53 12.73
CA ILE A 392 3.42 -25.74 12.91
C ILE A 392 3.68 -26.98 13.77
N ASN A 393 4.59 -27.83 13.31
CA ASN A 393 5.05 -28.98 14.09
C ASN A 393 6.20 -28.54 14.99
N VAL A 394 5.94 -28.40 16.29
CA VAL A 394 6.95 -28.04 17.29
C VAL A 394 7.41 -29.30 18.02
N ARG A 395 8.73 -29.51 18.10
CA ARG A 395 9.31 -30.63 18.84
C ARG A 395 9.55 -30.20 20.28
N GLU A 396 8.73 -30.71 21.19
CA GLU A 396 8.86 -30.49 22.63
C GLU A 396 9.18 -31.82 23.32
N LYS A 397 10.34 -31.91 23.99
CA LYS A 397 10.73 -33.07 24.81
C LYS A 397 10.49 -34.43 24.11
N ASP A 398 11.05 -34.59 22.90
CA ASP A 398 10.96 -35.79 22.05
C ASP A 398 9.56 -36.19 21.54
N GLN A 399 8.57 -35.31 21.65
CA GLN A 399 7.27 -35.47 20.98
C GLN A 399 7.04 -34.34 19.97
N MET A 400 6.54 -34.72 18.79
CA MET A 400 6.08 -33.75 17.79
C MET A 400 4.66 -33.32 18.17
N LYS A 401 4.48 -32.05 18.54
CA LYS A 401 3.16 -31.45 18.77
C LYS A 401 2.81 -30.53 17.61
N GLN A 402 1.59 -30.65 17.10
CA GLN A 402 1.02 -29.65 16.21
C GLN A 402 0.50 -28.48 17.04
N GLN A 403 0.93 -27.28 16.72
CA GLN A 403 0.41 -26.04 17.28
C GLN A 403 -0.15 -25.18 16.14
N LYS A 404 -1.27 -24.49 16.39
CA LYS A 404 -1.79 -23.47 15.48
C LYS A 404 -1.00 -22.18 15.71
N ALA A 405 -0.51 -21.58 14.64
CA ALA A 405 0.18 -20.30 14.66
C ALA A 405 -0.47 -19.37 13.64
N TYR A 406 -0.79 -18.15 14.06
CA TYR A 406 -1.34 -17.10 13.21
C TYR A 406 -0.18 -16.17 12.83
N LEU A 407 0.39 -16.39 11.65
CA LEU A 407 1.57 -15.69 11.18
C LEU A 407 1.18 -14.73 10.06
N GLY A 408 0.25 -13.81 10.31
CA GLY A 408 -0.20 -12.81 9.34
C GLY A 408 -0.04 -11.39 9.87
N ALA A 409 -0.47 -10.41 9.06
CA ALA A 409 -0.50 -9.01 9.47
C ALA A 409 -1.77 -8.34 8.94
N SER A 410 -2.33 -7.40 9.71
CA SER A 410 -3.42 -6.53 9.26
C SER A 410 -2.90 -5.09 9.28
N LEU A 411 -3.09 -4.39 8.17
CA LEU A 411 -2.72 -2.99 7.98
C LEU A 411 -4.00 -2.17 7.86
N SER A 412 -4.09 -1.05 8.55
CA SER A 412 -5.20 -0.12 8.46
C SER A 412 -4.70 1.30 8.18
N MET A 413 -5.40 2.02 7.31
CA MET A 413 -5.14 3.43 7.02
C MET A 413 -6.47 4.14 6.70
N GLY A 414 -6.89 5.06 7.57
CA GLY A 414 -8.22 5.68 7.47
C GLY A 414 -9.31 4.63 7.72
N GLU A 415 -10.30 4.57 6.82
CA GLU A 415 -11.35 3.55 6.82
C GLU A 415 -10.95 2.27 6.06
N GLY A 416 -9.82 2.29 5.35
CA GLY A 416 -9.32 1.13 4.59
C GLY A 416 -8.55 0.16 5.48
N SER A 417 -8.82 -1.15 5.32
CA SER A 417 -8.07 -2.22 5.96
C SER A 417 -7.65 -3.28 4.94
N GLU A 418 -6.40 -3.71 5.00
CA GLU A 418 -5.83 -4.76 4.15
C GLU A 418 -5.14 -5.80 5.02
N SER A 419 -5.39 -7.08 4.73
CA SER A 419 -4.78 -8.18 5.46
C SER A 419 -3.75 -8.92 4.60
N ILE A 420 -2.72 -9.40 5.28
CA ILE A 420 -1.73 -10.34 4.79
C ILE A 420 -2.02 -11.66 5.51
N PRO A 421 -2.71 -12.61 4.87
CA PRO A 421 -3.21 -13.82 5.52
C PRO A 421 -2.09 -14.68 6.12
N PHE A 422 -0.92 -14.70 5.45
CA PHE A 422 0.26 -15.42 5.90
C PHE A 422 1.57 -14.75 5.46
N LEU A 423 2.46 -14.53 6.42
CA LEU A 423 3.83 -14.05 6.27
C LEU A 423 4.76 -15.25 6.45
N GLN A 424 5.24 -15.78 5.32
CA GLN A 424 6.17 -16.90 5.35
C GLN A 424 7.53 -16.48 5.93
N PRO A 425 8.04 -17.13 6.99
CA PRO A 425 9.37 -16.85 7.52
C PRO A 425 10.45 -17.06 6.44
N GLY A 426 11.22 -16.02 6.14
CA GLY A 426 12.24 -16.02 5.07
C GLY A 426 11.69 -15.81 3.65
N GLY A 427 10.37 -15.64 3.48
CA GLY A 427 9.75 -15.18 2.24
C GLY A 427 9.89 -13.67 2.04
N ALA A 428 9.44 -13.17 0.88
CA ALA A 428 9.47 -11.74 0.53
C ALA A 428 8.43 -10.92 1.32
N MET A 429 8.57 -10.86 2.66
CA MET A 429 7.67 -10.11 3.55
C MET A 429 7.57 -8.64 3.14
N GLU A 430 8.68 -8.05 2.70
CA GLU A 430 8.72 -6.68 2.17
C GLU A 430 7.76 -6.48 0.99
N TYR A 431 7.59 -7.46 0.11
CA TYR A 431 6.68 -7.36 -1.03
C TYR A 431 5.22 -7.37 -0.58
N ALA A 432 4.85 -8.29 0.31
CA ALA A 432 3.49 -8.38 0.84
C ALA A 432 3.10 -7.11 1.59
N LEU A 433 4.00 -6.60 2.45
CA LEU A 433 3.82 -5.35 3.18
C LEU A 433 3.74 -4.14 2.25
N THR A 434 4.68 -3.99 1.32
CA THR A 434 4.68 -2.86 0.36
C THR A 434 3.43 -2.86 -0.52
N THR A 435 2.97 -4.04 -0.93
CA THR A 435 1.74 -4.19 -1.72
C THR A 435 0.51 -3.81 -0.91
N ALA A 436 0.38 -4.28 0.33
CA ALA A 436 -0.73 -3.94 1.21
C ALA A 436 -0.75 -2.43 1.55
N ILE A 437 0.42 -1.82 1.79
CA ILE A 437 0.54 -0.37 1.99
C ILE A 437 0.10 0.36 0.72
N LYS A 438 0.59 -0.04 -0.46
CA LYS A 438 0.18 0.58 -1.74
C LYS A 438 -1.33 0.47 -1.97
N LYS A 439 -1.95 -0.68 -1.69
CA LYS A 439 -3.41 -0.85 -1.79
C LYS A 439 -4.17 0.16 -0.95
N LEU A 440 -3.70 0.40 0.27
CA LEU A 440 -4.30 1.38 1.17
C LEU A 440 -4.02 2.82 0.71
N SER A 441 -2.85 3.08 0.11
CA SER A 441 -2.39 4.44 -0.25
C SER A 441 -2.86 4.95 -1.62
N VAL A 442 -3.30 4.09 -2.54
CA VAL A 442 -3.74 4.51 -3.88
C VAL A 442 -5.23 4.86 -3.84
N THR A 443 -5.55 6.14 -3.72
CA THR A 443 -6.92 6.68 -3.78
C THR A 443 -7.45 6.77 -5.22
N ASP A 444 -6.59 7.11 -6.19
CA ASP A 444 -6.96 7.20 -7.62
C ASP A 444 -6.17 6.19 -8.46
N LYS A 445 -6.80 5.08 -8.83
CA LYS A 445 -6.19 4.07 -9.70
C LYS A 445 -6.21 4.53 -11.16
N PRO A 446 -5.05 4.60 -11.85
CA PRO A 446 -5.01 4.99 -13.26
C PRO A 446 -5.75 3.97 -14.14
N TYR A 447 -6.37 4.47 -15.22
CA TYR A 447 -7.12 3.64 -16.16
C TYR A 447 -6.22 3.08 -17.26
N VAL A 448 -6.31 1.77 -17.45
CA VAL A 448 -5.68 1.04 -18.56
C VAL A 448 -6.78 0.49 -19.47
N ALA A 449 -6.73 0.86 -20.75
CA ALA A 449 -7.71 0.42 -21.73
C ALA A 449 -7.27 -0.89 -22.40
N MET A 450 -8.09 -1.93 -22.31
CA MET A 450 -7.91 -3.15 -23.10
C MET A 450 -8.67 -2.96 -24.41
N ILE A 451 -7.95 -2.87 -25.53
CA ILE A 451 -8.58 -2.66 -26.84
C ILE A 451 -9.33 -3.92 -27.24
N VAL A 452 -10.60 -3.77 -27.62
CA VAL A 452 -11.43 -4.84 -28.18
C VAL A 452 -12.13 -4.35 -29.45
N GLY A 453 -12.42 -5.24 -30.39
CA GLY A 453 -13.16 -4.89 -31.63
C GLY A 453 -12.58 -5.50 -32.90
N HIS A 454 -11.39 -6.09 -32.81
CA HIS A 454 -10.66 -6.76 -33.89
C HIS A 454 -10.28 -8.21 -33.50
N GLY A 455 -11.13 -8.86 -32.71
CA GLY A 455 -10.92 -10.25 -32.26
C GLY A 455 -9.95 -10.43 -31.08
N GLU A 456 -9.60 -9.35 -30.38
CA GLU A 456 -8.83 -9.41 -29.13
C GLU A 456 -9.60 -10.20 -28.04
N PRO A 457 -8.90 -10.81 -27.06
CA PRO A 457 -9.53 -11.52 -25.96
C PRO A 457 -10.33 -10.55 -25.07
N THR A 458 -11.43 -11.07 -24.54
CA THR A 458 -12.23 -10.39 -23.51
C THR A 458 -11.47 -10.31 -22.18
N LEU A 459 -11.86 -9.38 -21.30
CA LEU A 459 -11.29 -9.27 -19.95
C LEU A 459 -11.38 -10.58 -19.16
N ASP A 460 -12.44 -11.36 -19.37
CA ASP A 460 -12.63 -12.66 -18.72
C ASP A 460 -11.59 -13.70 -19.16
N GLN A 461 -11.10 -13.62 -20.40
CA GLN A 461 -10.04 -14.49 -20.91
C GLN A 461 -8.65 -14.08 -20.42
N LEU A 462 -8.53 -12.94 -19.74
CA LEU A 462 -7.30 -12.43 -19.12
C LEU A 462 -7.42 -12.38 -17.59
N PHE A 463 -8.31 -13.18 -16.98
CA PHE A 463 -8.66 -13.01 -15.57
C PHE A 463 -7.46 -13.07 -14.61
N GLN A 464 -6.44 -13.91 -14.87
CA GLN A 464 -5.27 -14.00 -13.98
C GLN A 464 -4.42 -12.71 -14.03
N VAL A 465 -4.28 -12.12 -15.21
CA VAL A 465 -3.62 -10.83 -15.40
C VAL A 465 -4.43 -9.72 -14.72
N MET A 466 -5.75 -9.71 -14.91
CA MET A 466 -6.65 -8.72 -14.29
C MET A 466 -6.65 -8.84 -12.76
N GLN A 467 -6.65 -10.05 -12.21
CA GLN A 467 -6.59 -10.28 -10.77
C GLN A 467 -5.31 -9.70 -10.17
N SER A 468 -4.16 -9.91 -10.83
CA SER A 468 -2.87 -9.38 -10.38
C SER A 468 -2.81 -7.84 -10.42
N MET A 469 -3.37 -7.22 -11.47
CA MET A 469 -3.23 -5.78 -11.69
C MET A 469 -4.36 -4.90 -11.14
N SER A 470 -5.58 -5.46 -10.92
CA SER A 470 -6.75 -4.73 -10.39
C SER A 470 -6.49 -4.04 -9.04
N VAL A 471 -5.45 -4.49 -8.37
CA VAL A 471 -4.90 -3.92 -7.14
C VAL A 471 -4.45 -2.46 -7.35
N LEU A 472 -3.75 -2.18 -8.46
CA LEU A 472 -3.09 -0.90 -8.71
C LEU A 472 -3.73 -0.09 -9.85
N TYR A 473 -4.46 -0.75 -10.75
CA TYR A 473 -4.98 -0.17 -11.98
C TYR A 473 -6.46 -0.47 -12.18
N ASN A 474 -7.18 0.45 -12.82
CA ASN A 474 -8.55 0.24 -13.28
C ASN A 474 -8.53 -0.22 -14.75
N PHE A 475 -8.92 -1.46 -15.01
CA PHE A 475 -9.02 -1.99 -16.38
C PHE A 475 -10.40 -1.76 -16.96
N GLN A 476 -10.46 -1.27 -18.19
CA GLN A 476 -11.71 -1.14 -18.94
C GLN A 476 -11.52 -1.70 -20.35
N ALA A 477 -12.49 -2.50 -20.78
CA ALA A 477 -12.55 -2.91 -22.18
C ALA A 477 -12.99 -1.70 -23.01
N PHE A 478 -12.12 -1.23 -23.90
CA PHE A 478 -12.41 -0.15 -24.82
C PHE A 478 -12.71 -0.73 -26.19
N LYS A 479 -14.00 -0.81 -26.50
CA LYS A 479 -14.46 -1.32 -27.80
C LYS A 479 -14.25 -0.27 -28.86
N MET A 480 -13.39 -0.55 -29.84
CA MET A 480 -13.25 0.29 -31.03
C MET A 480 -14.23 -0.17 -32.11
N ASP A 481 -15.24 0.66 -32.36
CA ASP A 481 -16.18 0.49 -33.46
C ASP A 481 -16.08 1.62 -34.48
N SER A 482 -16.85 1.53 -35.57
CA SER A 482 -16.82 2.50 -36.66
C SER A 482 -17.25 3.93 -36.28
N THR A 483 -17.78 4.14 -35.07
CA THR A 483 -18.20 5.45 -34.58
C THR A 483 -17.12 6.16 -33.77
N ILE A 484 -16.12 5.42 -33.30
CA ILE A 484 -15.05 5.95 -32.45
C ILE A 484 -13.91 6.47 -33.31
N THR A 485 -13.64 7.76 -33.17
CA THR A 485 -12.54 8.43 -33.86
C THR A 485 -11.28 8.54 -33.03
N ASP A 486 -11.35 8.48 -31.69
CA ASP A 486 -10.16 8.61 -30.85
C ASP A 486 -10.28 7.91 -29.49
N ILE A 487 -9.12 7.67 -28.89
CA ILE A 487 -9.01 7.12 -27.54
C ILE A 487 -9.12 8.26 -26.52
N PRO A 488 -10.00 8.15 -25.51
CA PRO A 488 -10.15 9.14 -24.44
C PRO A 488 -8.87 9.41 -23.64
N ASP A 489 -8.70 10.65 -23.17
CA ASP A 489 -7.50 11.10 -22.44
C ASP A 489 -7.38 10.55 -21.00
N ASN A 490 -8.44 9.95 -20.46
CA ASN A 490 -8.41 9.34 -19.13
C ASN A 490 -7.59 8.04 -19.11
N TYR A 491 -7.32 7.43 -20.27
CA TYR A 491 -6.46 6.25 -20.38
C TYR A 491 -4.99 6.66 -20.48
N LYS A 492 -4.16 6.18 -19.56
CA LYS A 492 -2.70 6.41 -19.60
C LYS A 492 -2.00 5.39 -20.49
N THR A 493 -2.51 4.17 -20.50
CA THR A 493 -1.96 3.05 -21.26
C THR A 493 -3.09 2.32 -21.96
N ILE A 494 -2.84 1.90 -23.20
CA ILE A 494 -3.70 0.96 -23.91
C ILE A 494 -2.95 -0.36 -24.12
N ALA A 495 -3.67 -1.47 -24.09
CA ALA A 495 -3.15 -2.79 -24.37
C ALA A 495 -3.89 -3.43 -25.54
N ILE A 496 -3.15 -3.76 -26.58
CA ILE A 496 -3.60 -4.48 -27.76
C ILE A 496 -3.04 -5.90 -27.62
N VAL A 497 -3.92 -6.86 -27.31
CA VAL A 497 -3.54 -8.25 -27.02
C VAL A 497 -4.10 -9.14 -28.11
N ASN A 498 -3.22 -9.80 -28.87
CA ASN A 498 -3.54 -10.75 -29.92
C ASN A 498 -4.79 -10.39 -30.78
N PRO A 499 -4.76 -9.28 -31.55
CA PRO A 499 -5.82 -9.02 -32.52
C PRO A 499 -5.82 -10.13 -33.58
N THR A 500 -7.00 -10.68 -33.90
CA THR A 500 -7.14 -11.76 -34.89
C THR A 500 -7.75 -11.27 -36.21
N ASP A 501 -8.44 -10.13 -36.20
CA ASP A 501 -9.05 -9.50 -37.36
C ASP A 501 -8.21 -8.32 -37.88
N SER A 502 -8.53 -7.87 -39.10
CA SER A 502 -7.88 -6.69 -39.70
C SER A 502 -8.30 -5.40 -38.99
N ILE A 503 -7.31 -4.61 -38.57
CA ILE A 503 -7.51 -3.31 -37.93
C ILE A 503 -7.68 -2.22 -39.01
N PRO A 504 -8.80 -1.47 -39.02
CA PRO A 504 -9.01 -0.39 -39.97
C PRO A 504 -7.95 0.71 -39.85
N PRO A 505 -7.55 1.37 -40.96
CA PRO A 505 -6.58 2.48 -40.93
C PRO A 505 -6.98 3.63 -39.99
N ALA A 506 -8.29 3.87 -39.80
CA ALA A 506 -8.80 4.87 -38.88
C ALA A 506 -8.43 4.58 -37.41
N HIS A 507 -8.47 3.31 -37.00
CA HIS A 507 -8.12 2.89 -35.64
C HIS A 507 -6.60 2.91 -35.44
N LEU A 508 -5.82 2.51 -36.46
CA LEU A 508 -4.36 2.66 -36.44
C LEU A 508 -3.94 4.13 -36.27
N ALA A 509 -4.63 5.06 -36.95
CA ALA A 509 -4.41 6.49 -36.78
C ALA A 509 -4.81 7.00 -35.38
N ALA A 510 -5.78 6.36 -34.71
CA ALA A 510 -6.12 6.68 -33.32
C ALA A 510 -4.99 6.25 -32.36
N PHE A 511 -4.35 5.10 -32.59
CA PHE A 511 -3.15 4.70 -31.84
C PHE A 511 -2.00 5.69 -32.01
N ASP A 512 -1.83 6.27 -33.21
CA ASP A 512 -0.84 7.31 -33.45
C ASP A 512 -1.14 8.59 -32.65
N ARG A 513 -2.37 9.10 -32.71
CA ARG A 513 -2.80 10.28 -31.92
C ARG A 513 -2.67 10.04 -30.42
N PHE A 514 -2.92 8.83 -29.96
CA PHE A 514 -2.75 8.47 -28.55
C PHE A 514 -1.28 8.55 -28.11
N LEU A 515 -0.36 7.96 -28.91
CA LEU A 515 1.09 8.05 -28.66
C LEU A 515 1.62 9.50 -28.75
N GLU A 516 1.08 10.32 -29.67
CA GLU A 516 1.46 11.72 -29.82
C GLU A 516 1.09 12.57 -28.60
N ARG A 517 -0.02 12.23 -27.93
CA ARG A 517 -0.47 12.85 -26.67
C ARG A 517 0.30 12.36 -25.43
N GLY A 518 1.30 11.48 -25.60
CA GLY A 518 2.08 10.90 -24.50
C GLY A 518 1.46 9.64 -23.89
N GLY A 519 0.41 9.10 -24.51
CA GLY A 519 -0.13 7.78 -24.18
C GLY A 519 0.86 6.67 -24.50
N LYS A 520 0.70 5.52 -23.84
CA LYS A 520 1.66 4.40 -23.90
C LYS A 520 0.98 3.11 -24.35
N VAL A 521 1.66 2.27 -25.12
CA VAL A 521 1.02 1.13 -25.80
C VAL A 521 1.69 -0.19 -25.44
N TYR A 522 0.93 -1.15 -24.93
CA TYR A 522 1.31 -2.55 -24.89
C TYR A 522 0.81 -3.26 -26.15
N VAL A 523 1.68 -4.02 -26.82
CA VAL A 523 1.36 -4.79 -28.03
C VAL A 523 1.81 -6.24 -27.86
N GLY A 524 0.86 -7.16 -27.81
CA GLY A 524 1.10 -8.58 -28.08
C GLY A 524 0.52 -8.93 -29.43
N ILE A 525 1.35 -9.33 -30.39
CA ILE A 525 0.92 -9.58 -31.78
C ILE A 525 1.40 -10.94 -32.26
N ASN A 526 0.49 -11.72 -32.84
CA ASN A 526 0.83 -12.94 -33.55
C ASN A 526 1.01 -12.65 -35.04
N ARG A 527 2.20 -12.93 -35.57
CA ARG A 527 2.45 -12.89 -37.02
C ARG A 527 2.36 -14.25 -37.69
N VAL A 528 2.30 -15.29 -36.87
CA VAL A 528 2.10 -16.67 -37.28
C VAL A 528 1.06 -17.31 -36.36
N ASN A 529 0.30 -18.26 -36.89
CA ASN A 529 -0.65 -19.06 -36.13
C ASN A 529 -0.36 -20.54 -36.39
N GLY A 530 -0.34 -21.34 -35.32
CA GLY A 530 -0.10 -22.77 -35.39
C GLY A 530 -1.35 -23.59 -35.09
N ASP A 531 -1.85 -24.31 -36.09
CA ASP A 531 -2.94 -25.27 -35.94
C ASP A 531 -2.36 -26.68 -35.74
N LEU A 532 -2.31 -27.15 -34.49
CA LEU A 532 -1.84 -28.49 -34.16
C LEU A 532 -2.79 -29.60 -34.61
N GLN A 533 -4.09 -29.32 -34.75
CA GLN A 533 -5.06 -30.33 -35.22
C GLN A 533 -4.81 -30.65 -36.69
N ASN A 534 -4.55 -29.63 -37.50
CA ASN A 534 -4.19 -29.78 -38.90
C ASN A 534 -2.67 -29.90 -39.15
N SER A 535 -1.86 -29.82 -38.08
CA SER A 535 -0.39 -29.86 -38.12
C SER A 535 0.20 -28.86 -39.12
N TYR A 536 -0.35 -27.64 -39.15
CA TYR A 536 0.01 -26.62 -40.11
C TYR A 536 0.07 -25.23 -39.47
N GLY A 537 1.00 -24.41 -39.94
CA GLY A 537 1.21 -23.05 -39.47
C GLY A 537 1.15 -22.05 -40.63
N THR A 538 0.47 -20.93 -40.41
CA THR A 538 0.24 -19.88 -41.42
C THR A 538 0.64 -18.51 -40.92
N ALA A 539 0.89 -17.57 -41.83
CA ALA A 539 1.08 -16.16 -41.47
C ALA A 539 -0.26 -15.50 -41.14
N VAL A 540 -0.27 -14.55 -40.21
CA VAL A 540 -1.44 -13.77 -39.78
C VAL A 540 -1.17 -12.29 -39.99
N SER A 541 -2.02 -11.60 -40.74
CA SER A 541 -1.89 -10.16 -41.02
C SER A 541 -3.11 -9.42 -40.51
N THR A 542 -2.86 -8.40 -39.69
CA THR A 542 -3.92 -7.58 -39.06
C THR A 542 -3.79 -6.11 -39.45
N GLY A 543 -2.72 -5.72 -40.14
CA GLY A 543 -2.38 -4.33 -40.42
C GLY A 543 -1.55 -3.69 -39.30
N LEU A 544 -1.58 -4.24 -38.08
CA LEU A 544 -0.76 -3.78 -36.96
C LEU A 544 0.73 -3.94 -37.23
N GLU A 545 1.12 -4.96 -37.99
CA GLU A 545 2.51 -5.18 -38.41
C GLU A 545 3.04 -4.08 -39.32
N THR A 546 2.18 -3.51 -40.16
CA THR A 546 2.56 -2.38 -41.01
C THR A 546 2.67 -1.11 -40.18
N TRP A 547 1.79 -0.93 -39.20
CA TRP A 547 1.85 0.20 -38.26
C TRP A 547 3.12 0.16 -37.39
N LEU A 548 3.50 -1.00 -36.86
CA LEU A 548 4.76 -1.18 -36.13
C LEU A 548 5.98 -0.90 -37.02
N ARG A 549 5.96 -1.39 -38.28
CA ARG A 549 7.07 -1.19 -39.22
C ARG A 549 7.30 0.29 -39.53
N ASN A 550 6.24 1.10 -39.61
CA ASN A 550 6.35 2.56 -39.79
C ASN A 550 7.05 3.25 -38.60
N LYS A 551 7.09 2.59 -37.43
CA LYS A 551 7.82 3.04 -36.22
C LYS A 551 9.19 2.37 -36.09
N GLY A 552 9.62 1.63 -37.12
CA GLY A 552 10.91 0.94 -37.14
C GLY A 552 10.92 -0.40 -36.40
N ILE A 553 9.77 -0.93 -35.98
CA ILE A 553 9.65 -2.22 -35.30
C ILE A 553 9.09 -3.23 -36.29
N GLU A 554 9.84 -4.28 -36.59
CA GLU A 554 9.42 -5.37 -37.46
C GLU A 554 9.12 -6.61 -36.63
N VAL A 555 7.91 -7.14 -36.79
CA VAL A 555 7.55 -8.48 -36.33
C VAL A 555 7.31 -9.32 -37.59
N ASP A 556 8.24 -10.22 -37.88
CA ASP A 556 8.24 -10.97 -39.12
C ASP A 556 7.38 -12.24 -39.04
N GLU A 557 6.97 -12.77 -40.19
CA GLU A 557 6.18 -14.01 -40.33
C GLU A 557 6.99 -15.31 -40.15
N TYR A 558 7.93 -15.31 -39.21
CA TYR A 558 8.71 -16.49 -38.87
C TYR A 558 8.19 -17.10 -37.57
N PHE A 559 8.16 -18.43 -37.55
CA PHE A 559 8.13 -19.19 -36.32
C PHE A 559 9.54 -19.22 -35.73
N VAL A 560 9.69 -18.76 -34.50
CA VAL A 560 10.91 -19.04 -33.74
C VAL A 560 10.82 -20.47 -33.22
N THR A 561 11.78 -21.30 -33.60
CA THR A 561 11.94 -22.64 -33.04
C THR A 561 13.13 -22.69 -32.11
N ASP A 562 12.98 -23.36 -30.97
CA ASP A 562 14.00 -23.42 -29.93
C ASP A 562 14.21 -24.86 -29.45
N ALA A 563 15.46 -25.24 -29.21
CA ALA A 563 15.76 -26.51 -28.56
C ALA A 563 15.21 -26.56 -27.12
N ASN A 564 15.15 -25.42 -26.43
CA ASN A 564 14.48 -25.28 -25.14
C ASN A 564 13.00 -24.93 -25.35
N CYS A 565 12.16 -25.96 -25.38
CA CYS A 565 10.75 -25.84 -25.76
C CYS A 565 9.84 -26.68 -24.88
N GLY A 566 8.55 -26.36 -24.95
CA GLY A 566 7.48 -27.17 -24.37
C GLY A 566 7.28 -28.49 -25.12
N SER A 567 6.34 -29.30 -24.61
CA SER A 567 5.96 -30.57 -25.21
C SER A 567 4.49 -30.57 -25.66
N VAL A 568 4.19 -31.36 -26.69
CA VAL A 568 2.82 -31.65 -27.11
C VAL A 568 2.52 -33.13 -26.85
N THR A 569 1.27 -33.42 -26.52
CA THR A 569 0.83 -34.81 -26.27
C THR A 569 0.37 -35.45 -27.57
N VAL A 570 1.00 -36.56 -27.95
CA VAL A 570 0.63 -37.34 -29.14
C VAL A 570 -0.01 -38.64 -28.70
N GLN A 571 -1.21 -38.94 -29.21
CA GLN A 571 -1.84 -40.23 -29.01
C GLN A 571 -1.33 -41.22 -30.06
N GLN A 572 -0.62 -42.25 -29.60
CA GLN A 572 -0.16 -43.38 -30.41
C GLN A 572 -1.06 -44.59 -30.16
N VAL A 573 -1.62 -45.15 -31.23
CA VAL A 573 -2.41 -46.38 -31.14
C VAL A 573 -1.48 -47.57 -31.42
N GLN A 574 -1.29 -48.44 -30.43
CA GLN A 574 -0.53 -49.68 -30.58
C GLN A 574 -1.45 -50.87 -30.28
N GLY A 575 -1.95 -51.51 -31.33
CA GLY A 575 -2.96 -52.56 -31.21
C GLY A 575 -4.31 -52.01 -30.72
N MET A 576 -4.88 -52.62 -29.66
CA MET A 576 -6.14 -52.19 -29.03
C MET A 576 -5.97 -51.09 -27.97
N MET A 577 -4.72 -50.72 -27.64
CA MET A 577 -4.40 -49.78 -26.55
C MET A 577 -3.94 -48.43 -27.12
N ARG A 578 -4.43 -47.33 -26.55
CA ARG A 578 -3.98 -45.96 -26.86
C ARG A 578 -2.96 -45.53 -25.81
N TYR A 579 -1.76 -45.16 -26.25
CA TYR A 579 -0.71 -44.60 -25.41
C TYR A 579 -0.56 -43.11 -25.72
N SER A 580 -0.57 -42.26 -24.70
CA SER A 580 -0.21 -40.85 -24.84
C SER A 580 1.25 -40.66 -24.50
N SER A 581 2.06 -40.14 -25.43
CA SER A 581 3.45 -39.74 -25.16
C SER A 581 3.60 -38.24 -25.36
N GLN A 582 4.44 -37.61 -24.52
CA GLN A 582 4.81 -36.22 -24.67
C GLN A 582 6.05 -36.12 -25.56
N VAL A 583 5.98 -35.29 -26.60
CA VAL A 583 7.08 -35.06 -27.53
C VAL A 583 7.45 -33.58 -27.48
N SER A 584 8.74 -33.28 -27.34
CA SER A 584 9.26 -31.90 -27.39
C SER A 584 8.91 -31.26 -28.73
N PHE A 585 8.37 -30.04 -28.69
CA PHE A 585 7.86 -29.35 -29.85
C PHE A 585 8.50 -27.96 -29.96
N PRO A 586 9.57 -27.81 -30.78
CA PRO A 586 10.39 -26.60 -30.83
C PRO A 586 9.66 -25.29 -31.14
N TYR A 587 8.46 -25.34 -31.73
CA TYR A 587 7.63 -24.18 -32.02
C TYR A 587 6.97 -23.55 -30.77
N LEU A 588 7.23 -24.10 -29.58
CA LEU A 588 6.75 -23.58 -28.30
C LEU A 588 7.96 -23.22 -27.39
N PRO A 589 8.76 -22.19 -27.72
CA PRO A 589 9.93 -21.82 -26.94
C PRO A 589 9.62 -21.54 -25.46
N VAL A 590 10.53 -21.97 -24.59
CA VAL A 590 10.58 -21.56 -23.18
C VAL A 590 11.80 -20.65 -23.02
N SER A 591 11.58 -19.36 -22.83
CA SER A 591 12.67 -18.40 -22.61
C SER A 591 13.14 -18.48 -21.16
N LEU A 592 14.45 -18.63 -20.99
CA LEU A 592 15.15 -18.58 -19.69
C LEU A 592 16.17 -17.43 -19.63
N LYS A 593 16.18 -16.58 -20.68
CA LYS A 593 17.21 -15.55 -20.87
C LYS A 593 16.54 -14.20 -21.01
N PHE A 594 16.84 -13.33 -20.06
CA PHE A 594 16.24 -12.01 -19.95
C PHE A 594 17.31 -10.93 -19.83
N ALA A 595 17.01 -9.73 -20.33
CA ALA A 595 17.84 -8.55 -20.05
C ALA A 595 17.61 -8.06 -18.62
N ASP A 596 18.56 -7.28 -18.08
CA ASP A 596 18.36 -6.54 -16.84
C ASP A 596 17.46 -5.33 -17.14
N HIS A 597 16.15 -5.52 -16.96
CA HIS A 597 15.13 -4.51 -17.21
C HIS A 597 14.01 -4.67 -16.17
N PRO A 598 13.33 -3.59 -15.76
CA PRO A 598 12.21 -3.69 -14.82
C PRO A 598 11.11 -4.68 -15.24
N VAL A 599 10.84 -4.76 -16.55
CA VAL A 599 9.83 -5.66 -17.13
C VAL A 599 10.15 -7.15 -16.89
N THR A 600 11.43 -7.50 -16.86
CA THR A 600 11.90 -8.89 -16.74
C THR A 600 12.39 -9.26 -15.35
N ARG A 601 12.32 -8.33 -14.39
CA ARG A 601 12.80 -8.55 -13.03
C ARG A 601 11.96 -9.59 -12.32
N GLY A 602 12.62 -10.61 -11.78
CA GLY A 602 11.98 -11.71 -11.04
C GLY A 602 11.40 -12.82 -11.92
N LEU A 603 11.55 -12.75 -13.24
CA LEU A 603 11.16 -13.82 -14.15
C LEU A 603 12.23 -14.92 -14.17
N GLU A 604 11.80 -16.18 -14.11
CA GLU A 604 12.66 -17.36 -14.23
C GLU A 604 12.47 -18.06 -15.58
N SER A 605 11.22 -18.18 -16.04
CA SER A 605 10.90 -18.81 -17.32
C SER A 605 9.61 -18.30 -17.93
N VAL A 606 9.62 -17.89 -19.20
CA VAL A 606 8.39 -17.48 -19.92
C VAL A 606 8.15 -18.41 -21.10
N TYR A 607 6.93 -18.94 -21.19
CA TYR A 607 6.50 -19.82 -22.26
C TYR A 607 5.82 -19.03 -23.37
N PHE A 608 6.24 -19.23 -24.62
CA PHE A 608 5.71 -18.51 -25.78
C PHE A 608 5.19 -19.47 -26.86
N PRO A 609 3.87 -19.69 -26.98
CA PRO A 609 3.32 -20.47 -28.08
C PRO A 609 3.47 -19.75 -29.44
N PHE A 610 4.16 -20.38 -30.39
CA PHE A 610 4.24 -19.91 -31.80
C PHE A 610 4.71 -18.45 -31.97
N VAL A 611 5.73 -18.05 -31.22
CA VAL A 611 6.26 -16.68 -31.24
C VAL A 611 7.01 -16.30 -32.50
N SER A 612 6.86 -15.04 -32.88
CA SER A 612 7.60 -14.38 -33.96
C SER A 612 8.73 -13.50 -33.45
N PRO A 613 9.82 -13.34 -34.24
CA PRO A 613 10.94 -12.50 -33.85
C PRO A 613 10.56 -11.01 -33.89
N VAL A 614 11.04 -10.24 -32.91
CA VAL A 614 10.90 -8.78 -32.85
C VAL A 614 12.24 -8.12 -33.20
N ILE A 615 12.27 -7.33 -34.27
CA ILE A 615 13.48 -6.69 -34.80
C ILE A 615 13.27 -5.18 -34.85
N PHE A 616 14.32 -4.41 -34.56
CA PHE A 616 14.30 -2.96 -34.74
C PHE A 616 15.17 -2.54 -35.92
N LYS A 617 14.57 -1.78 -36.85
CA LYS A 617 15.23 -1.15 -38.00
C LYS A 617 14.99 0.36 -38.06
N GLY A 618 14.48 0.95 -36.97
CA GLY A 618 14.20 2.39 -36.87
C GLY A 618 15.41 3.25 -36.54
N ASP A 619 15.15 4.56 -36.37
CA ASP A 619 16.16 5.54 -35.96
C ASP A 619 16.46 5.44 -34.45
N THR A 620 17.71 5.11 -34.13
CA THR A 620 18.19 5.00 -32.74
C THR A 620 18.49 6.34 -32.07
N SER A 621 18.39 7.46 -32.80
CA SER A 621 18.59 8.81 -32.24
C SER A 621 17.40 9.31 -31.43
N GLN A 622 16.19 8.89 -31.81
CA GLN A 622 14.91 9.29 -31.18
C GLN A 622 14.30 8.18 -30.32
N PHE A 623 14.58 6.91 -30.65
CA PHE A 623 14.03 5.75 -29.95
C PHE A 623 15.14 4.86 -29.41
N ARG A 624 14.91 4.31 -28.21
CA ARG A 624 15.77 3.30 -27.59
C ARG A 624 15.01 1.98 -27.59
N PHE A 625 15.54 1.03 -28.36
CA PHE A 625 15.03 -0.34 -28.42
C PHE A 625 15.85 -1.23 -27.50
N THR A 626 15.19 -1.79 -26.49
CA THR A 626 15.80 -2.69 -25.51
C THR A 626 15.19 -4.08 -25.65
N PRO A 627 15.89 -5.04 -26.28
CA PRO A 627 15.48 -6.43 -26.26
C PRO A 627 15.42 -6.93 -24.82
N VAL A 628 14.29 -7.45 -24.37
CA VAL A 628 14.12 -7.87 -22.97
C VAL A 628 14.03 -9.38 -22.81
N VAL A 629 13.46 -10.10 -23.78
CA VAL A 629 13.27 -11.55 -23.71
C VAL A 629 13.90 -12.20 -24.94
N PHE A 630 14.68 -13.26 -24.73
CA PHE A 630 15.45 -13.92 -25.78
C PHE A 630 15.15 -15.42 -25.87
N SER A 631 15.29 -15.97 -27.08
CA SER A 631 15.44 -17.42 -27.27
C SER A 631 16.75 -17.92 -26.64
N SER A 632 16.90 -19.24 -26.57
CA SER A 632 18.15 -19.88 -26.16
C SER A 632 19.27 -19.67 -27.18
N GLU A 633 20.46 -20.20 -26.86
CA GLU A 633 21.60 -20.25 -27.78
C GLU A 633 21.46 -21.30 -28.90
N LYS A 634 20.34 -22.03 -28.91
CA LYS A 634 20.02 -23.05 -29.90
C LYS A 634 18.60 -22.80 -30.40
N ALA A 635 18.46 -21.81 -31.27
CA ALA A 635 17.20 -21.46 -31.89
C ALA A 635 17.31 -21.36 -33.42
N SER A 636 16.18 -21.20 -34.09
CA SER A 636 16.07 -21.01 -35.54
C SER A 636 14.81 -20.21 -35.88
N MET A 637 14.74 -19.72 -37.11
CA MET A 637 13.58 -19.02 -37.64
C MET A 637 13.10 -19.74 -38.90
N LEU A 638 11.84 -20.17 -38.89
CA LEU A 638 11.21 -20.86 -40.02
C LEU A 638 10.06 -20.01 -40.57
N ARG A 639 10.16 -19.58 -41.83
CA ARG A 639 9.17 -18.68 -42.44
C ARG A 639 7.84 -19.40 -42.65
N ALA A 640 6.73 -18.78 -42.29
CA ALA A 640 5.41 -19.30 -42.61
C ALA A 640 5.17 -19.36 -44.15
N PRO A 641 4.36 -20.33 -44.65
CA PRO A 641 3.72 -21.39 -43.89
C PRO A 641 4.67 -22.53 -43.54
N GLN A 642 4.35 -23.29 -42.48
CA GLN A 642 5.14 -24.44 -42.02
C GLN A 642 4.24 -25.66 -41.79
N PHE A 643 4.69 -26.84 -42.20
CA PHE A 643 4.04 -28.09 -41.82
C PHE A 643 4.71 -28.65 -40.56
N PHE A 644 3.91 -28.95 -39.54
CA PHE A 644 4.39 -29.43 -38.26
C PHE A 644 4.55 -30.95 -38.27
N ASP A 645 5.75 -31.43 -38.63
CA ASP A 645 6.08 -32.83 -38.45
C ASP A 645 6.44 -33.13 -36.98
N ILE A 646 5.45 -33.57 -36.22
CA ILE A 646 5.61 -33.93 -34.79
C ILE A 646 6.55 -35.14 -34.63
N ARG A 647 6.79 -35.94 -35.68
CA ARG A 647 7.72 -37.08 -35.64
C ARG A 647 9.14 -36.72 -36.05
N LYS A 648 9.39 -35.48 -36.47
CA LYS A 648 10.73 -35.02 -36.84
C LYS A 648 11.68 -35.17 -35.65
N GLN A 649 12.81 -35.84 -35.87
CA GLN A 649 13.90 -35.89 -34.91
C GLN A 649 14.76 -34.63 -35.07
N TRP A 650 14.65 -33.72 -34.12
CA TRP A 650 15.40 -32.47 -34.12
C TRP A 650 16.84 -32.69 -33.64
N THR A 651 17.78 -32.08 -34.34
CA THR A 651 19.22 -32.15 -34.04
C THR A 651 19.76 -30.75 -33.74
N GLN A 652 20.98 -30.66 -33.21
CA GLN A 652 21.61 -29.35 -32.97
C GLN A 652 21.82 -28.52 -34.25
N GLN A 653 21.90 -29.16 -35.41
CA GLN A 653 22.07 -28.46 -36.70
C GLN A 653 20.80 -27.74 -37.15
N ASP A 654 19.64 -28.16 -36.67
CA ASP A 654 18.36 -27.50 -36.96
C ASP A 654 18.24 -26.12 -36.28
N PHE A 655 19.13 -25.81 -35.32
CA PHE A 655 19.11 -24.60 -34.50
C PHE A 655 20.40 -23.76 -34.62
N PRO A 656 20.68 -23.16 -35.80
CA PRO A 656 21.92 -22.43 -36.05
C PRO A 656 21.98 -21.03 -35.43
N GLN A 657 20.86 -20.47 -34.97
CA GLN A 657 20.74 -19.10 -34.47
C GLN A 657 20.74 -19.06 -32.94
N LYS A 658 20.99 -17.87 -32.39
CA LYS A 658 21.12 -17.64 -30.94
C LYS A 658 20.43 -16.35 -30.52
N ASN A 659 19.83 -16.36 -29.34
CA ASN A 659 19.31 -15.16 -28.67
C ASN A 659 18.38 -14.31 -29.57
N ILE A 660 17.47 -14.96 -30.28
CA ILE A 660 16.46 -14.28 -31.09
C ILE A 660 15.56 -13.49 -30.12
N THR A 661 15.34 -12.21 -30.40
CA THR A 661 14.51 -11.34 -29.58
C THR A 661 13.03 -11.72 -29.73
N LEU A 662 12.38 -12.03 -28.61
CA LEU A 662 10.96 -12.42 -28.55
C LEU A 662 10.06 -11.28 -28.07
N ALA A 663 10.59 -10.41 -27.20
CA ALA A 663 9.92 -9.20 -26.74
C ALA A 663 10.92 -8.07 -26.48
N ALA A 664 10.46 -6.83 -26.63
CA ALA A 664 11.28 -5.64 -26.49
C ALA A 664 10.51 -4.47 -25.85
N ALA A 665 11.24 -3.68 -25.07
CA ALA A 665 10.79 -2.40 -24.53
C ALA A 665 11.31 -1.25 -25.41
N ILE A 666 10.44 -0.28 -25.69
CA ILE A 666 10.74 0.87 -26.53
C ILE A 666 10.50 2.16 -25.74
N GLU A 667 11.52 3.00 -25.72
CA GLU A 667 11.48 4.30 -25.07
C GLU A 667 11.72 5.41 -26.08
N LYS A 668 11.08 6.54 -25.86
CA LYS A 668 11.23 7.74 -26.69
C LYS A 668 12.06 8.76 -25.94
N LYS A 669 12.94 9.46 -26.66
CA LYS A 669 13.71 10.57 -26.11
C LYS A 669 12.84 11.82 -25.97
N GLU A 670 12.73 12.33 -24.75
CA GLU A 670 12.03 13.57 -24.40
C GLU A 670 12.99 14.56 -23.71
N SER A 671 12.53 15.77 -23.39
CA SER A 671 13.35 16.82 -22.75
C SER A 671 14.00 16.35 -21.44
N ASP A 672 13.28 15.51 -20.70
CA ASP A 672 13.62 15.09 -19.33
C ASP A 672 14.27 13.69 -19.28
N GLY A 673 14.65 13.14 -20.45
CA GLY A 673 15.29 11.83 -20.58
C GLY A 673 14.53 10.86 -21.46
N TRP A 674 14.80 9.56 -21.28
CA TRP A 674 14.11 8.50 -22.01
C TRP A 674 12.86 8.09 -21.26
N LYS A 675 11.71 8.09 -21.93
CA LYS A 675 10.42 7.77 -21.35
C LYS A 675 9.83 6.49 -21.98
N PRO A 676 9.17 5.62 -21.18
CA PRO A 676 8.45 4.46 -21.71
C PRO A 676 7.42 4.88 -22.76
N MET A 677 7.46 4.24 -23.93
CA MET A 677 6.55 4.52 -25.03
C MET A 677 5.73 3.27 -25.39
N MET A 678 6.40 2.14 -25.58
CA MET A 678 5.76 0.93 -26.09
C MET A 678 6.45 -0.34 -25.58
N PHE A 679 5.68 -1.39 -25.37
CA PHE A 679 6.19 -2.75 -25.20
C PHE A 679 5.65 -3.63 -26.32
N VAL A 680 6.50 -4.42 -26.95
CA VAL A 680 6.11 -5.32 -28.06
C VAL A 680 6.57 -6.74 -27.76
N ALA A 681 5.63 -7.68 -27.77
CA ALA A 681 5.87 -9.12 -27.76
C ALA A 681 5.43 -9.71 -29.10
N GLY A 682 6.26 -10.59 -29.68
CA GLY A 682 5.97 -11.31 -30.92
C GLY A 682 4.98 -12.48 -30.77
N ASP A 683 4.34 -12.57 -29.61
CA ASP A 683 3.30 -13.51 -29.25
C ASP A 683 2.36 -12.78 -28.27
N GLY A 684 1.06 -12.80 -28.58
CA GLY A 684 0.01 -12.24 -27.74
C GLY A 684 -0.77 -13.29 -26.93
N ASP A 685 -0.57 -14.57 -27.20
CA ASP A 685 -1.27 -15.69 -26.56
C ASP A 685 -0.70 -16.06 -25.19
N PHE A 686 0.58 -15.77 -24.95
CA PHE A 686 1.27 -16.19 -23.72
C PHE A 686 0.57 -15.78 -22.42
N ALA A 687 -0.24 -14.71 -22.44
CA ALA A 687 -0.95 -14.17 -21.29
C ALA A 687 -2.46 -14.47 -21.29
N ILE A 688 -2.98 -15.28 -22.22
CA ILE A 688 -4.42 -15.56 -22.39
C ILE A 688 -4.79 -16.89 -21.71
N ASN A 689 -5.72 -16.84 -20.76
CA ASN A 689 -6.26 -18.03 -20.07
C ASN A 689 -7.24 -18.84 -20.93
N GLY A 690 -7.92 -18.19 -21.87
CA GLY A 690 -9.08 -18.74 -22.58
C GLY A 690 -10.40 -18.55 -21.82
N PRO A 691 -11.55 -18.97 -22.39
CA PRO A 691 -12.87 -18.79 -21.77
C PRO A 691 -12.96 -19.48 -20.40
N ARG A 692 -13.70 -18.92 -19.43
CA ARG A 692 -13.78 -19.43 -18.04
C ARG A 692 -14.08 -20.93 -17.92
N GLU A 693 -14.91 -21.47 -18.81
CA GLU A 693 -15.27 -22.90 -18.81
C GLU A 693 -14.12 -23.83 -19.23
N GLN A 694 -13.09 -23.32 -19.90
CA GLN A 694 -11.93 -24.06 -20.39
C GLN A 694 -10.61 -23.34 -20.03
N ALA A 695 -10.64 -22.50 -19.00
CA ALA A 695 -9.51 -21.64 -18.67
C ALA A 695 -8.29 -22.46 -18.26
N GLN A 696 -7.19 -22.26 -18.99
CA GLN A 696 -5.92 -22.88 -18.68
C GLN A 696 -5.21 -22.07 -17.60
N GLN A 697 -4.58 -22.78 -16.66
CA GLN A 697 -3.70 -22.15 -15.68
C GLN A 697 -2.42 -21.71 -16.39
N LEU A 698 -2.17 -20.40 -16.43
CA LEU A 698 -0.95 -19.86 -16.99
C LEU A 698 0.23 -20.09 -16.04
N MET A 699 1.44 -20.12 -16.62
CA MET A 699 2.65 -20.07 -15.82
C MET A 699 2.72 -18.69 -15.12
N PRO A 700 3.11 -18.62 -13.83
CA PRO A 700 3.15 -17.36 -13.10
C PRO A 700 3.96 -16.27 -13.81
N ASP A 701 5.09 -16.65 -14.41
CA ASP A 701 5.99 -15.73 -15.11
C ASP A 701 5.43 -15.17 -16.42
N ASN A 702 4.53 -15.91 -17.08
CA ASN A 702 3.79 -15.38 -18.22
C ASN A 702 2.88 -14.22 -17.80
N VAL A 703 2.15 -14.41 -16.70
CA VAL A 703 1.32 -13.35 -16.11
C VAL A 703 2.20 -12.18 -15.67
N ASN A 704 3.29 -12.45 -14.95
CA ASN A 704 4.21 -11.43 -14.45
C ASN A 704 4.85 -10.61 -15.57
N LEU A 705 5.18 -11.20 -16.72
CA LEU A 705 5.77 -10.46 -17.84
C LEU A 705 4.81 -9.37 -18.37
N MET A 706 3.53 -9.73 -18.59
CA MET A 706 2.53 -8.75 -19.04
C MET A 706 2.24 -7.71 -17.96
N VAL A 707 2.13 -8.13 -16.70
CA VAL A 707 1.92 -7.24 -15.54
C VAL A 707 3.05 -6.23 -15.44
N ASN A 708 4.30 -6.68 -15.43
CA ASN A 708 5.47 -5.82 -15.31
C ASN A 708 5.60 -4.89 -16.53
N ALA A 709 5.19 -5.32 -17.73
CA ALA A 709 5.19 -4.49 -18.92
C ALA A 709 4.16 -3.35 -18.81
N ILE A 710 2.94 -3.65 -18.37
CA ILE A 710 1.88 -2.65 -18.19
C ILE A 710 2.20 -1.71 -17.02
N ASP A 711 2.75 -2.23 -15.93
CA ASP A 711 3.23 -1.46 -14.77
C ASP A 711 4.36 -0.50 -15.20
N TRP A 712 5.36 -0.98 -15.95
CA TRP A 712 6.44 -0.16 -16.49
C TRP A 712 5.95 0.93 -17.45
N LEU A 713 4.93 0.65 -18.26
CA LEU A 713 4.29 1.67 -19.09
C LEU A 713 3.52 2.64 -18.18
N SER A 714 2.76 2.18 -17.20
CA SER A 714 1.81 3.03 -16.48
C SER A 714 2.39 3.79 -15.28
N ASP A 715 3.55 3.39 -14.74
CA ASP A 715 4.20 4.03 -13.59
C ASP A 715 4.92 5.33 -13.99
N GLU A 716 4.45 6.46 -13.47
CA GLU A 716 5.08 7.79 -13.64
C GLU A 716 6.00 8.17 -12.46
N THR A 717 5.99 7.39 -11.36
CA THR A 717 6.66 7.73 -10.09
C THR A 717 8.09 7.23 -9.98
N GLY A 718 8.52 6.32 -10.87
CA GLY A 718 9.85 5.70 -10.83
C GLY A 718 10.05 4.73 -9.66
N LEU A 719 9.00 4.43 -8.89
CA LEU A 719 9.06 3.58 -7.70
C LEU A 719 9.25 2.09 -8.03
N ILE A 720 9.07 1.69 -9.30
CA ILE A 720 9.53 0.39 -9.82
C ILE A 720 11.02 0.12 -9.52
N GLU A 721 11.85 1.16 -9.44
CA GLU A 721 13.26 1.03 -9.05
C GLU A 721 13.44 0.71 -7.55
N LEU A 722 12.47 1.01 -6.68
CA LEU A 722 12.54 0.72 -5.25
C LEU A 722 12.12 -0.71 -4.87
N ARG A 723 11.56 -1.49 -5.81
CA ARG A 723 11.27 -2.93 -5.67
C ARG A 723 12.55 -3.80 -5.60
N THR A 724 13.73 -3.19 -5.49
CA THR A 724 15.06 -3.77 -5.80
C THR A 724 15.83 -4.42 -4.65
N ARG A 725 15.30 -4.57 -3.43
CA ARG A 725 16.07 -5.21 -2.34
C ARG A 725 15.66 -6.64 -1.96
N GLY A 726 14.73 -7.25 -2.68
CA GLY A 726 14.33 -8.64 -2.47
C GLY A 726 14.77 -9.57 -3.59
N ILE A 727 16.05 -9.95 -3.66
CA ILE A 727 16.45 -11.12 -4.46
C ILE A 727 16.14 -12.36 -3.61
N ALA A 728 15.09 -13.09 -3.98
CA ALA A 728 14.97 -14.51 -3.64
C ALA A 728 16.03 -15.27 -4.45
N THR A 729 16.92 -15.95 -3.73
CA THR A 729 17.81 -17.05 -4.17
C THR A 729 18.09 -17.13 -5.67
N ARG A 730 19.26 -16.65 -6.10
CA ARG A 730 19.81 -17.00 -7.42
C ARG A 730 19.94 -18.53 -7.52
N PRO A 731 19.24 -19.21 -8.43
CA PRO A 731 19.63 -20.57 -8.81
C PRO A 731 21.05 -20.49 -9.39
N ILE A 732 21.85 -21.54 -9.20
CA ILE A 732 23.21 -21.59 -9.73
C ILE A 732 23.17 -21.30 -11.23
N ASP A 733 23.98 -20.31 -11.63
CA ASP A 733 24.18 -19.81 -12.99
C ASP A 733 24.03 -20.93 -14.03
N THR A 734 22.98 -20.82 -14.87
CA THR A 734 22.59 -21.84 -15.84
C THR A 734 23.58 -21.96 -17.01
N THR A 735 24.58 -21.08 -17.06
CA THR A 735 25.67 -21.09 -18.05
C THR A 735 26.74 -22.16 -17.79
N LEU A 736 26.74 -22.81 -16.63
CA LEU A 736 27.69 -23.88 -16.33
C LEU A 736 27.21 -25.24 -16.86
N GLU A 737 28.06 -25.89 -17.65
CA GLU A 737 27.87 -27.25 -18.17
C GLU A 737 27.48 -28.22 -17.03
N ASP A 738 26.54 -29.14 -17.26
CA ASP A 738 26.02 -30.05 -16.22
C ASP A 738 27.12 -30.90 -15.55
N SER A 739 28.21 -31.15 -16.28
CA SER A 739 29.45 -31.74 -15.79
C SER A 739 30.08 -30.91 -14.65
N THR A 740 30.12 -29.60 -14.82
CA THR A 740 30.69 -28.64 -13.88
C THR A 740 29.80 -28.48 -12.64
N LYS A 741 28.48 -28.47 -12.81
CA LYS A 741 27.52 -28.46 -11.68
C LYS A 741 27.65 -29.73 -10.85
N THR A 742 27.80 -30.89 -11.49
CA THR A 742 28.00 -32.17 -10.82
C THR A 742 29.34 -32.19 -10.08
N LEU A 743 30.41 -31.72 -10.71
CA LEU A 743 31.74 -31.61 -10.11
C LEU A 743 31.73 -30.70 -8.88
N LEU A 744 31.10 -29.52 -8.96
CA LEU A 744 30.98 -28.60 -7.82
C LEU A 744 30.19 -29.21 -6.66
N LYS A 745 29.10 -29.93 -6.93
CA LYS A 745 28.35 -30.66 -5.89
C LYS A 745 29.21 -31.71 -5.18
N TRP A 746 29.95 -32.52 -5.95
CA TRP A 746 30.84 -33.53 -5.39
C TRP A 746 32.02 -32.92 -4.65
N VAL A 747 32.60 -31.82 -5.15
CA VAL A 747 33.66 -31.09 -4.45
C VAL A 747 33.15 -30.54 -3.13
N ASN A 748 31.98 -29.89 -3.09
CA ASN A 748 31.45 -29.31 -1.87
C ASN A 748 31.09 -30.38 -0.82
N PHE A 749 30.68 -31.57 -1.26
CA PHE A 749 30.41 -32.72 -0.38
C PHE A 749 31.69 -33.43 0.10
N LEU A 750 32.66 -33.66 -0.79
CA LEU A 750 33.87 -34.44 -0.48
C LEU A 750 34.99 -33.62 0.15
N LEU A 751 35.11 -32.33 -0.16
CA LEU A 751 36.21 -31.48 0.31
C LEU A 751 36.26 -31.37 1.85
N PRO A 752 35.14 -31.18 2.59
CA PRO A 752 35.17 -31.15 4.06
C PRO A 752 35.64 -32.49 4.65
N ILE A 753 35.20 -33.62 4.08
CA ILE A 753 35.60 -34.97 4.51
C ILE A 753 37.10 -35.18 4.27
N LEU A 754 37.59 -34.74 3.11
CA LEU A 754 38.99 -34.88 2.72
C LEU A 754 39.91 -33.98 3.57
N LEU A 755 39.46 -32.76 3.92
CA LEU A 755 40.17 -31.88 4.86
C LEU A 755 40.27 -32.48 6.27
N ILE A 756 39.22 -33.13 6.77
CA ILE A 756 39.24 -33.83 8.06
C ILE A 756 40.22 -35.01 8.02
N MET A 757 40.22 -35.79 6.94
CA MET A 757 41.17 -36.89 6.74
C MET A 757 42.61 -36.40 6.67
N LEU A 758 42.89 -35.35 5.88
CA LEU A 758 44.21 -34.74 5.78
C LEU A 758 44.69 -34.18 7.12
N PHE A 759 43.81 -33.52 7.87
CA PHE A 759 44.13 -33.03 9.21
C PHE A 759 44.42 -34.20 10.17
N GLY A 760 43.66 -35.30 10.08
CA GLY A 760 43.91 -36.53 10.82
C GLY A 760 45.28 -37.14 10.51
N VAL A 761 45.63 -37.25 9.23
CA VAL A 761 46.93 -37.76 8.77
C VAL A 761 48.07 -36.84 9.22
N TYR A 762 47.91 -35.52 9.06
CA TYR A 762 48.88 -34.53 9.53
C TYR A 762 49.09 -34.63 11.05
N ARG A 763 48.01 -34.73 11.82
CA ARG A 763 48.08 -34.92 13.28
C ARG A 763 48.77 -36.23 13.65
N PHE A 764 48.50 -37.31 12.93
CA PHE A 764 49.14 -38.61 13.14
C PHE A 764 50.65 -38.55 12.85
N TRP A 765 51.05 -37.95 11.72
CA TRP A 765 52.45 -37.74 11.37
C TRP A 765 53.18 -36.89 12.41
N ARG A 766 52.56 -35.80 12.87
CA ARG A 766 53.11 -34.93 13.92
C ARG A 766 53.29 -35.68 15.24
N MET A 767 52.31 -36.47 15.66
CA MET A 767 52.40 -37.32 16.86
C MET A 767 53.50 -38.38 16.74
N LYS A 768 53.65 -39.00 15.56
CA LYS A 768 54.71 -39.97 15.28
C LYS A 768 56.11 -39.34 15.34
N ALA A 769 56.28 -38.16 14.76
CA ALA A 769 57.55 -37.42 14.81
C ALA A 769 57.92 -37.00 16.24
N ILE A 770 56.95 -36.52 17.02
CA ILE A 770 57.16 -36.19 18.45
C ILE A 770 57.52 -37.45 19.26
N ARG A 771 56.86 -38.58 18.99
CA ARG A 771 57.14 -39.85 19.65
C ARG A 771 58.55 -40.36 19.33
N ASN A 772 59.00 -40.24 18.08
CA ASN A 772 60.35 -40.63 17.68
C ASN A 772 61.41 -39.74 18.34
N ARG A 773 61.21 -38.40 18.39
CA ARG A 773 62.12 -37.49 19.12
C ARG A 773 62.23 -37.82 20.61
N ARG A 774 61.12 -38.15 21.26
CA ARG A 774 61.13 -38.57 22.68
C ARG A 774 61.78 -39.94 22.93
N MET A 775 61.87 -40.78 21.91
CA MET A 775 62.58 -42.07 21.97
C MET A 775 64.08 -41.88 21.77
N GLU A 776 64.50 -40.90 20.96
CA GLU A 776 65.91 -40.51 20.81
C GLU A 776 66.45 -39.84 22.09
N GLU A 777 65.68 -38.98 22.75
CA GLU A 777 66.06 -38.36 24.05
C GLU A 777 66.10 -39.33 25.26
N ARG A 778 65.75 -40.61 25.07
CA ARG A 778 65.84 -41.65 26.12
C ARG A 778 67.00 -42.64 25.90
N TYR A 779 67.77 -42.47 24.83
CA TYR A 779 68.90 -43.34 24.47
C TYR A 779 70.27 -42.62 24.46
N GLU A 780 70.31 -41.33 24.80
CA GLU A 780 71.49 -40.64 25.34
C GLU A 780 71.37 -40.52 26.85
#